data_AF-A0A848YU77-F1
#
_entry.id   AF-A0A848YU77-F1
#
_cell.length_a   1.000
_cell.length_b   1.000
_cell.length_c   1.000
_cell.angle_alpha   90.00
_cell.angle_beta   90.00
_cell.angle_gamma   90.00
#
_symmetry.space_group_name_H-M   'P 1'
#
loop_
_entity.id
_entity.type
_entity.pdbx_description
1 polymer ?
#
loop_
_entity_poly.entity_id
_entity_poly.type
_entity_poly.pdbx_seq_one_letter_code
_entity_poly.pdbx_strand_id
1 'polypeptide(L)'
;MPKNHNKTIAVSGFTLIELIVSLVLLGIVVSIAGMGIVSGLNVFQASRENIHISQTASLALSRIHRELQEMVDVIGFESDDSSYIIFDTSSGKRQAIGNHDASIFLITQLGSTVETLVESDYRNARKIIGGVGRFRLEFNSGYTDGAAVEWDPNVHALEQLSTVKTEIGIKRSLTGLSDLSIHLITHPRNINSYGGASPAAVDTGSLEGPYCFIRHADPLHQFQIWPPALVMAVGCLLSFLCQPIPRKKLTHEKSGSVLIGVLAAMLLFSALGAALIQMVGSSSFGQAGVSLTTKTYYLAESGYRYAASQFLRAASKSEELGKLTELNGSDYQLSNQNLKFHLDVFAYFFVVNGDVTAGSTSMVTNVYGGLPPGLNDLYTTSPDGDNGFIFIDGIGSREYTSVSWNKAGEGQNHSGKLTFNFDSGLPNIQANTDISFALKTGGATQTLNRNGDLIYDPANNMAALFPDRNAEISVGGHVYTYSRIDRVNNKLIGVTDPKDVNMPSRQVQASTAIQLRNFVQLHSRGVYGSEADNPIVAREIRYYIPLPPSDASGEEKEFHERFDNDGLPAWNVLEGYGGPSDPQHQVESIDGDNALRVKSTDLAPATQAIESLITLKWDDPLVDMNLSDSLKFSGGFLSYNAQVKIGFQRDTRRPGHEFEEDDTDFPKYYGAGITFRLDPIDPGNLLAEGYNSYGISFLRANMFNGLESDPPGPYEYYDNIKDQLVPMYDDAGTGEEVDMNNENIIVLWSAKPGNNFNWMAYKKISKNIYMLEDADYGNWILAGDWSPTFNSYNNSTMHWYSGSTTTGTLTSPDIDLSIDRAGNALDDIGRPALEFLTYNRTLSSEKQIQIWDKTTNPAEKWDDLYSLDSNNTSGKWIIRRIDLNDYHDKTIKIRFKYTHQSGGEGWYIDDVRINWSWPVHNSGLLISVKEAASVAFENGQYEIYDGDIIIGGTSGATARVNGPAILKSGTWGDTTTPAEGILTITNLKPTSSTFNDGESIFVLGQSLAATVKTGGFRARDNFLKAYYGSQAGFGIANSDPLDSERLAYPRNPSALEWPGKDERRWAAEKDFFRLIQWDAVNNTDFVANSFSAIMTKDDISLINPVDYPRTIVRSNTWVTDPDTFPELVIKTNKASLNRPELGLHTFGKGSTSVYFDDFGLNALFQADPKITTPPIQE
;
A
#
# COMPACT_ATOMS: atom_id res chain seq x y z
N MET A 1 30.88 115.93 -3.30
CA MET A 1 30.01 115.17 -2.36
C MET A 1 29.25 114.12 -3.17
N PRO A 2 28.96 112.90 -2.67
CA PRO A 2 29.00 112.46 -1.27
C PRO A 2 30.09 111.42 -0.93
N LYS A 3 30.30 111.29 0.38
CA LYS A 3 31.23 110.42 1.10
C LYS A 3 30.79 108.95 1.06
N ASN A 4 31.73 108.01 1.10
CA ASN A 4 31.50 106.71 1.72
C ASN A 4 32.75 106.28 2.51
N HIS A 5 32.49 105.83 3.74
CA HIS A 5 33.48 105.51 4.77
C HIS A 5 34.26 104.23 4.46
N ASN A 6 35.59 104.33 4.39
CA ASN A 6 36.46 103.16 4.53
C ASN A 6 36.62 102.84 6.02
N LYS A 7 35.98 101.75 6.46
CA LYS A 7 36.32 101.03 7.70
C LYS A 7 37.34 99.96 7.32
N THR A 8 38.59 100.14 7.70
CA THR A 8 39.64 99.12 7.60
C THR A 8 39.34 97.98 8.58
N ILE A 9 39.10 96.78 8.06
CA ILE A 9 39.10 95.54 8.85
C ILE A 9 40.57 95.15 9.02
N ALA A 10 41.08 95.16 10.25
CA ALA A 10 42.39 94.63 10.57
C ALA A 10 42.39 93.12 10.37
N VAL A 11 43.24 92.62 9.46
CA VAL A 11 43.54 91.20 9.30
C VAL A 11 44.49 90.82 10.43
N SER A 12 43.99 90.09 11.43
CA SER A 12 44.84 89.45 12.44
C SER A 12 45.58 88.29 11.79
N GLY A 13 46.91 88.32 11.80
CA GLY A 13 47.72 87.17 11.44
C GLY A 13 47.47 86.01 12.40
N PHE A 14 47.56 84.79 11.87
CA PHE A 14 47.46 83.53 12.64
C PHE A 14 48.43 83.54 13.82
N THR A 15 47.92 83.16 14.98
CA THR A 15 48.74 83.09 16.21
C THR A 15 49.58 81.81 16.21
N LEU A 16 50.76 81.84 16.84
CA LEU A 16 51.64 80.66 16.99
C LEU A 16 50.88 79.44 17.54
N ILE A 17 49.89 79.68 18.40
CA ILE A 17 49.06 78.63 19.00
C ILE A 17 48.17 77.93 17.97
N GLU A 18 47.71 78.62 16.93
CA GLU A 18 46.87 78.05 15.86
C GLU A 18 47.67 77.15 14.93
N LEU A 19 48.94 77.49 14.68
CA LEU A 19 49.89 76.65 13.94
C LEU A 19 50.25 75.37 14.73
N ILE A 20 50.44 75.49 16.04
CA ILE A 20 50.69 74.35 16.93
C ILE A 20 49.45 73.45 17.00
N VAL A 21 48.26 74.02 17.22
CA VAL A 21 47.00 73.26 17.29
C VAL A 21 46.72 72.54 15.97
N SER A 22 46.99 73.17 14.82
CA SER A 22 46.83 72.53 13.50
C SER A 22 47.80 71.38 13.28
N LEU A 23 49.06 71.51 13.71
CA LEU A 23 50.05 70.42 13.64
C LEU A 23 49.71 69.27 14.60
N VAL A 24 49.20 69.58 15.79
CA VAL A 24 48.75 68.58 16.76
C VAL A 24 47.51 67.84 16.25
N LEU A 25 46.51 68.56 15.71
CA LEU A 25 45.34 67.94 15.10
C LEU A 25 45.72 67.08 13.89
N LEU A 26 46.65 67.55 13.05
CA LEU A 26 47.18 66.74 11.94
C LEU A 26 47.91 65.50 12.46
N GLY A 27 48.73 65.63 13.50
CA GLY A 27 49.41 64.51 14.15
C GLY A 27 48.44 63.49 14.74
N ILE A 28 47.36 63.94 15.38
CA ILE A 28 46.29 63.08 15.91
C ILE A 28 45.54 62.39 14.78
N VAL A 29 45.14 63.11 13.73
CA VAL A 29 44.44 62.54 12.56
C VAL A 29 45.32 61.52 11.84
N VAL A 30 46.61 61.82 11.65
CA VAL A 30 47.57 60.88 11.04
C VAL A 30 47.81 59.66 11.94
N SER A 31 47.83 59.83 13.26
CA SER A 31 47.99 58.72 14.20
C SER A 31 46.74 57.83 14.25
N ILE A 32 45.53 58.42 14.27
CA ILE A 32 44.25 57.70 14.22
C ILE A 32 44.10 57.00 12.86
N ALA A 33 44.46 57.66 11.76
CA ALA A 33 44.46 57.06 10.43
C ALA A 33 45.50 55.93 10.34
N GLY A 34 46.70 56.10 10.90
CA GLY A 34 47.74 55.08 10.96
C GLY A 34 47.31 53.84 11.75
N MET A 35 46.70 54.04 12.93
CA MET A 35 46.11 52.95 13.72
C MET A 35 44.92 52.30 13.01
N GLY A 36 44.07 53.08 12.34
CA GLY A 36 42.96 52.59 11.53
C GLY A 36 43.41 51.76 10.34
N ILE A 37 44.52 52.13 9.69
CA ILE A 37 45.13 51.37 8.59
C ILE A 37 45.70 50.05 9.11
N VAL A 38 46.45 50.05 10.22
CA VAL A 38 47.01 48.81 10.79
C VAL A 38 45.89 47.86 11.24
N SER A 39 44.86 48.40 11.91
CA SER A 39 43.68 47.62 12.32
C SER A 39 42.93 47.08 11.10
N GLY A 40 42.70 47.91 10.08
CA GLY A 40 42.07 47.51 8.82
C GLY A 40 42.87 46.45 8.05
N LEU A 41 44.21 46.54 8.06
CA LEU A 41 45.09 45.54 7.45
C LEU A 41 45.05 44.21 8.20
N ASN A 42 45.02 44.22 9.53
CA ASN A 42 44.92 43.01 10.34
C ASN A 42 43.54 42.34 10.17
N VAL A 43 42.46 43.12 10.18
CA VAL A 43 41.10 42.62 9.90
C VAL A 43 40.99 42.10 8.47
N PHE A 44 41.62 42.78 7.51
CA PHE A 44 41.66 42.34 6.12
C PHE A 44 42.46 41.04 5.95
N GLN A 45 43.63 40.91 6.56
CA GLN A 45 44.42 39.68 6.50
C GLN A 45 43.67 38.51 7.13
N ALA A 46 43.05 38.70 8.30
CA ALA A 46 42.21 37.69 8.94
C ALA A 46 41.00 37.32 8.07
N SER A 47 40.34 38.31 7.45
CA SER A 47 39.21 38.07 6.53
C SER A 47 39.64 37.31 5.28
N ARG A 48 40.77 37.68 4.66
CA ARG A 48 41.31 37.01 3.47
C ARG A 48 41.72 35.57 3.78
N GLU A 49 42.37 35.34 4.92
CA GLU A 49 42.75 34.00 5.37
C GLU A 49 41.50 33.16 5.65
N ASN A 50 40.50 33.71 6.34
CA ASN A 50 39.23 33.01 6.61
C ASN A 50 38.47 32.67 5.33
N ILE A 51 38.43 33.58 4.33
CA ILE A 51 37.82 33.31 3.03
C ILE A 51 38.56 32.19 2.30
N HIS A 52 39.89 32.25 2.27
CA HIS A 52 40.70 31.22 1.62
C HIS A 52 40.53 29.86 2.30
N ILE A 53 40.61 29.80 3.64
CA ILE A 53 40.40 28.58 4.43
C ILE A 53 38.98 28.04 4.24
N SER A 54 37.96 28.89 4.27
CA SER A 54 36.57 28.47 4.07
C SER A 54 36.34 27.90 2.66
N GLN A 55 36.95 28.52 1.63
CA GLN A 55 36.87 28.04 0.25
C GLN A 55 37.57 26.69 0.07
N THR A 56 38.80 26.55 0.57
CA THR A 56 39.55 25.29 0.46
C THR A 56 38.90 24.17 1.27
N ALA A 57 38.38 24.47 2.47
CA ALA A 57 37.64 23.53 3.29
C ALA A 57 36.33 23.08 2.62
N SER A 58 35.57 24.01 2.04
CA SER A 58 34.32 23.70 1.33
C SER A 58 34.57 22.81 0.11
N LEU A 59 35.65 23.07 -0.64
CA LEU A 59 36.04 22.24 -1.79
C LEU A 59 36.49 20.84 -1.33
N ALA A 60 37.25 20.76 -0.24
CA ALA A 60 37.70 19.49 0.33
C ALA A 60 36.52 18.65 0.83
N LEU A 61 35.59 19.25 1.57
CA LEU A 61 34.36 18.59 2.03
C LEU A 61 33.48 18.17 0.85
N SER A 62 33.31 19.02 -0.17
CA SER A 62 32.56 18.64 -1.38
C SER A 62 33.20 17.45 -2.10
N ARG A 63 34.54 17.36 -2.10
CA ARG A 63 35.25 16.22 -2.67
C ARG A 63 35.04 14.96 -1.84
N ILE A 64 35.21 15.03 -0.52
CA ILE A 64 35.00 13.90 0.40
C ILE A 64 33.55 13.41 0.33
N HIS A 65 32.59 14.35 0.35
CA HIS A 65 31.15 14.05 0.20
C HIS A 65 30.88 13.19 -1.02
N ARG A 66 31.43 13.59 -2.17
CA ARG A 66 31.22 12.90 -3.43
C ARG A 66 31.80 11.49 -3.42
N GLU A 67 33.03 11.32 -2.96
CA GLU A 67 33.66 9.99 -2.93
C GLU A 67 32.92 9.04 -1.95
N LEU A 68 32.46 9.55 -0.80
CA LEU A 68 31.68 8.77 0.16
C LEU A 68 30.23 8.49 -0.29
N GLN A 69 29.65 9.33 -1.15
CA GLN A 69 28.33 9.08 -1.74
C GLN A 69 28.34 7.91 -2.72
N GLU A 70 29.42 7.78 -3.50
CA GLU A 70 29.62 6.73 -4.51
C GLU A 70 30.12 5.39 -3.92
N MET A 71 30.29 5.33 -2.60
CA MET A 71 30.74 4.14 -1.87
C MET A 71 29.74 3.00 -2.00
N VAL A 72 30.24 1.80 -2.30
CA VAL A 72 29.48 0.54 -2.37
C VAL A 72 29.88 -0.47 -1.31
N ASP A 73 31.07 -0.34 -0.73
CA ASP A 73 31.56 -1.22 0.33
C ASP A 73 32.61 -0.52 1.21
N VAL A 74 32.71 -0.92 2.47
CA VAL A 74 33.72 -0.44 3.42
C VAL A 74 34.65 -1.60 3.77
N ILE A 75 35.92 -1.45 3.42
CA ILE A 75 36.93 -2.52 3.54
C ILE A 75 37.73 -2.40 4.83
N GLY A 76 38.01 -1.17 5.26
CA GLY A 76 38.80 -0.90 6.45
C GLY A 76 38.70 0.55 6.85
N PHE A 77 38.82 0.85 8.14
CA PHE A 77 38.73 2.21 8.65
C PHE A 77 39.49 2.34 9.98
N GLU A 78 39.77 3.59 10.35
CA GLU A 78 40.30 3.99 11.64
C GLU A 78 39.61 5.31 12.01
N SER A 79 39.14 5.44 13.27
CA SER A 79 38.34 6.60 13.72
C SER A 79 39.08 7.53 14.69
N ASP A 80 40.34 7.21 15.01
CA ASP A 80 41.19 7.99 15.90
C ASP A 80 41.97 9.12 15.17
N ASP A 81 43.01 9.70 15.80
CA ASP A 81 43.76 10.86 15.27
C ASP A 81 44.38 10.64 13.86
N SER A 82 44.57 9.38 13.46
CA SER A 82 44.99 8.97 12.11
C SER A 82 43.81 8.46 11.27
N SER A 83 42.64 9.09 11.40
CA SER A 83 41.41 8.63 10.79
C SER A 83 41.58 8.36 9.29
N TYR A 84 41.17 7.18 8.86
CA TYR A 84 41.09 6.84 7.45
C TYR A 84 39.91 5.92 7.16
N ILE A 85 39.52 5.86 5.90
CA ILE A 85 38.53 4.93 5.38
C ILE A 85 39.04 4.38 4.05
N ILE A 86 38.97 3.06 3.88
CA ILE A 86 39.20 2.31 2.65
C ILE A 86 37.86 1.78 2.20
N PHE A 87 37.47 2.11 0.98
CA PHE A 87 36.16 1.78 0.45
C PHE A 87 36.25 1.45 -1.04
N ASP A 88 35.34 0.61 -1.50
CA ASP A 88 35.14 0.38 -2.91
C ASP A 88 34.09 1.36 -3.44
N THR A 89 34.31 1.86 -4.64
CA THR A 89 33.40 2.80 -5.34
C THR A 89 32.52 2.08 -6.34
N SER A 90 31.43 2.72 -6.76
CA SER A 90 30.58 2.23 -7.87
C SER A 90 31.40 1.90 -9.13
N SER A 91 32.53 2.59 -9.38
CA SER A 91 33.47 2.29 -10.47
C SER A 91 34.34 1.04 -10.27
N GLY A 92 34.21 0.33 -9.14
CA GLY A 92 34.97 -0.88 -8.80
C GLY A 92 36.44 -0.64 -8.43
N LYS A 93 36.80 0.63 -8.18
CA LYS A 93 38.12 0.99 -7.67
C LYS A 93 38.08 0.99 -6.15
N ARG A 94 39.08 0.36 -5.54
CA ARG A 94 39.39 0.55 -4.13
C ARG A 94 40.09 1.89 -3.94
N GLN A 95 39.50 2.74 -3.11
CA GLN A 95 40.00 4.06 -2.78
C GLN A 95 40.17 4.20 -1.28
N ALA A 96 40.92 5.23 -0.86
CA ALA A 96 40.96 5.60 0.53
C ALA A 96 41.04 7.10 0.75
N ILE A 97 40.46 7.56 1.86
CA ILE A 97 40.61 8.92 2.38
C ILE A 97 41.26 8.79 3.74
N GLY A 98 42.38 9.47 3.95
CA GLY A 98 43.12 9.36 5.21
C GLY A 98 43.85 10.65 5.58
N ASN A 99 44.03 10.84 6.89
CA ASN A 99 44.89 11.89 7.44
C ASN A 99 46.33 11.40 7.51
N HIS A 100 47.25 12.19 6.95
CA HIS A 100 48.68 11.94 7.00
C HIS A 100 49.45 13.27 6.97
N ASP A 101 50.44 13.44 7.86
CA ASP A 101 51.28 14.65 7.96
C ASP A 101 50.49 15.98 7.93
N ALA A 102 49.52 16.11 8.85
CA ALA A 102 48.62 17.28 8.99
C ALA A 102 47.90 17.67 7.68
N SER A 103 47.62 16.68 6.82
CA SER A 103 46.99 16.85 5.52
C SER A 103 46.02 15.69 5.25
N ILE A 104 44.92 15.95 4.57
CA ILE A 104 43.99 14.89 4.12
C ILE A 104 44.34 14.53 2.68
N PHE A 105 44.47 13.23 2.42
CA PHE A 105 44.79 12.68 1.11
C PHE A 105 43.65 11.81 0.58
N LEU A 106 43.46 11.84 -0.74
CA LEU A 106 42.66 10.89 -1.51
C LEU A 106 43.61 9.94 -2.25
N ILE A 107 43.49 8.65 -1.98
CA ILE A 107 44.18 7.58 -2.70
C ILE A 107 43.19 7.01 -3.71
N THR A 108 43.39 7.30 -4.99
CA THR A 108 42.40 6.99 -6.04
C THR A 108 42.50 5.57 -6.58
N GLN A 109 43.55 4.82 -6.22
CA GLN A 109 43.73 3.43 -6.63
C GLN A 109 44.61 2.70 -5.61
N LEU A 110 44.00 1.80 -4.84
CA LEU A 110 44.69 0.83 -3.99
C LEU A 110 44.65 -0.56 -4.62
N GLY A 111 45.58 -1.43 -4.20
CA GLY A 111 45.52 -2.85 -4.52
C GLY A 111 44.25 -3.48 -3.94
N SER A 112 43.63 -4.42 -4.66
CA SER A 112 42.37 -5.06 -4.27
C SER A 112 42.46 -5.94 -3.01
N THR A 113 43.67 -6.13 -2.46
CA THR A 113 43.93 -6.88 -1.23
C THR A 113 44.32 -5.98 -0.05
N VAL A 114 44.30 -4.66 -0.22
CA VAL A 114 44.66 -3.72 0.85
C VAL A 114 43.46 -3.50 1.77
N GLU A 115 43.66 -3.75 3.06
CA GLU A 115 42.66 -3.61 4.13
C GLU A 115 43.10 -2.63 5.24
N THR A 116 44.35 -2.15 5.19
CA THR A 116 44.93 -1.19 6.14
C THR A 116 45.90 -0.28 5.40
N LEU A 117 45.91 1.01 5.72
CA LEU A 117 46.84 1.97 5.09
C LEU A 117 48.21 1.96 5.77
N VAL A 118 49.26 2.00 4.97
CA VAL A 118 50.65 2.16 5.42
C VAL A 118 51.31 3.40 4.81
N GLU A 119 52.43 3.82 5.38
CA GLU A 119 53.21 4.99 4.94
C GLU A 119 53.50 5.01 3.42
N SER A 120 53.72 3.84 2.80
CA SER A 120 53.99 3.75 1.36
C SER A 120 52.79 4.11 0.49
N ASP A 121 51.56 3.96 0.98
CA ASP A 121 50.34 4.21 0.19
C ASP A 121 50.12 5.70 -0.07
N TYR A 122 50.64 6.55 0.83
CA TYR A 122 50.56 8.01 0.70
C TYR A 122 51.51 8.59 -0.35
N ARG A 123 52.49 7.82 -0.87
CA ARG A 123 53.50 8.31 -1.83
C ARG A 123 52.92 8.79 -3.16
N ASN A 124 51.81 8.21 -3.59
CA ASN A 124 51.10 8.56 -4.83
C ASN A 124 49.73 9.20 -4.56
N ALA A 125 49.44 9.56 -3.31
CA ALA A 125 48.14 10.07 -2.91
C ALA A 125 47.97 11.55 -3.29
N ARG A 126 46.74 11.94 -3.58
CA ARG A 126 46.41 13.33 -3.95
C ARG A 126 46.01 14.11 -2.70
N LYS A 127 46.76 15.15 -2.37
CA LYS A 127 46.43 16.06 -1.27
C LYS A 127 45.12 16.81 -1.56
N ILE A 128 44.13 16.67 -0.67
CA ILE A 128 42.84 17.37 -0.74
C ILE A 128 42.94 18.72 -0.01
N ILE A 129 43.48 18.71 1.22
CA ILE A 129 43.67 19.90 2.06
C ILE A 129 44.87 19.71 2.99
N GLY A 130 45.53 20.80 3.37
CA GLY A 130 46.63 20.80 4.35
C GLY A 130 46.38 21.76 5.51
N GLY A 131 47.20 21.67 6.56
CA GLY A 131 47.01 22.48 7.77
C GLY A 131 45.90 21.94 8.69
N VAL A 132 45.67 20.63 8.62
CA VAL A 132 44.64 19.93 9.36
C VAL A 132 45.14 19.69 10.78
N GLY A 133 44.44 20.27 11.76
CA GLY A 133 44.64 20.02 13.19
C GLY A 133 43.89 18.79 13.68
N ARG A 134 42.77 18.44 13.03
CA ARG A 134 41.95 17.26 13.34
C ARG A 134 41.22 16.75 12.10
N PHE A 135 41.16 15.45 11.92
CA PHE A 135 40.27 14.77 10.96
C PHE A 135 39.61 13.61 11.68
N ARG A 136 38.28 13.55 11.69
CA ARG A 136 37.52 12.47 12.34
C ARG A 136 36.40 11.99 11.43
N LEU A 137 36.24 10.67 11.35
CA LEU A 137 35.11 10.01 10.70
C LEU A 137 34.29 9.26 11.76
N GLU A 138 32.99 9.58 11.84
CA GLU A 138 32.05 8.90 12.72
C GLU A 138 31.02 8.16 11.84
N PHE A 139 30.94 6.83 12.01
CA PHE A 139 30.04 5.96 11.27
C PHE A 139 28.83 5.60 12.14
N ASN A 140 27.61 5.86 11.65
CA ASN A 140 26.40 5.64 12.44
C ASN A 140 25.45 4.64 11.78
N SER A 141 24.91 3.71 12.56
CA SER A 141 23.90 2.75 12.08
C SER A 141 22.46 3.22 12.26
N GLY A 142 22.25 4.33 12.98
CA GLY A 142 20.94 4.92 13.25
C GLY A 142 20.88 5.55 14.64
N TYR A 143 19.68 5.97 15.07
CA TYR A 143 19.42 6.56 16.38
C TYR A 143 18.37 5.72 17.11
N THR A 144 18.70 5.18 18.27
CA THR A 144 17.75 4.55 19.21
C THR A 144 17.86 5.28 20.55
N ASP A 145 16.73 5.74 21.11
CA ASP A 145 16.64 6.35 22.45
C ASP A 145 17.62 7.50 22.73
N GLY A 146 17.78 8.44 21.80
CA GLY A 146 18.54 9.66 22.10
C GLY A 146 20.06 9.54 21.93
N ALA A 147 20.60 8.37 21.55
CA ALA A 147 22.01 8.14 21.26
C ALA A 147 22.25 7.59 19.85
N ALA A 148 23.31 8.07 19.19
CA ALA A 148 23.79 7.48 17.95
C ALA A 148 24.38 6.10 18.25
N VAL A 149 23.94 5.09 17.50
CA VAL A 149 24.57 3.76 17.56
C VAL A 149 25.73 3.76 16.57
N GLU A 150 26.93 3.49 17.07
CA GLU A 150 28.15 3.41 16.27
C GLU A 150 28.08 2.20 15.34
N TRP A 151 28.38 2.42 14.06
CA TRP A 151 28.46 1.34 13.08
C TRP A 151 29.89 0.81 13.02
N ASP A 152 30.09 -0.49 13.30
CA ASP A 152 31.37 -1.19 13.20
C ASP A 152 31.27 -2.26 12.10
N PRO A 153 32.04 -2.18 11.00
CA PRO A 153 32.03 -3.16 9.91
C PRO A 153 32.38 -4.59 10.36
N ASN A 154 33.03 -4.78 11.51
CA ASN A 154 33.35 -6.12 12.02
C ASN A 154 32.17 -6.81 12.71
N VAL A 155 31.13 -6.04 13.07
CA VAL A 155 29.99 -6.50 13.87
C VAL A 155 28.67 -6.27 13.13
N HIS A 156 28.59 -5.21 12.34
CA HIS A 156 27.40 -4.72 11.68
C HIS A 156 27.49 -4.92 10.17
N ALA A 157 26.38 -5.31 9.56
CA ALA A 157 26.29 -5.42 8.11
C ALA A 157 26.34 -4.04 7.46
N LEU A 158 26.86 -3.93 6.24
CA LEU A 158 27.00 -2.66 5.52
C LEU A 158 25.67 -1.93 5.34
N GLU A 159 24.59 -2.67 5.14
CA GLU A 159 23.23 -2.16 4.99
C GLU A 159 22.73 -1.43 6.26
N GLN A 160 23.36 -1.67 7.41
CA GLN A 160 23.05 -0.96 8.64
C GLN A 160 23.71 0.42 8.70
N LEU A 161 24.71 0.73 7.86
CA LEU A 161 25.34 2.06 7.85
C LEU A 161 24.38 3.11 7.29
N SER A 162 24.08 4.14 8.07
CA SER A 162 23.13 5.20 7.72
C SER A 162 23.81 6.50 7.30
N THR A 163 24.83 6.93 8.07
CA THR A 163 25.53 8.19 7.85
C THR A 163 27.01 8.08 8.19
N VAL A 164 27.83 8.81 7.44
CA VAL A 164 29.23 9.07 7.75
C VAL A 164 29.38 10.56 8.04
N LYS A 165 29.68 10.91 9.29
CA LYS A 165 29.96 12.28 9.69
C LYS A 165 31.46 12.53 9.62
N THR A 166 31.84 13.52 8.81
CA THR A 166 33.23 13.96 8.63
C THR A 166 33.43 15.26 9.39
N GLU A 167 34.43 15.31 10.27
CA GLU A 167 34.91 16.52 10.94
C GLU A 167 36.31 16.89 10.43
N ILE A 168 36.50 18.16 10.09
CA ILE A 168 37.81 18.73 9.76
C ILE A 168 38.05 19.95 10.65
N GLY A 169 39.09 19.88 11.49
CA GLY A 169 39.64 21.00 12.23
C GLY A 169 40.84 21.60 11.49
N ILE A 170 40.79 22.88 11.13
CA ILE A 170 41.88 23.58 10.43
C ILE A 170 42.57 24.55 11.38
N LYS A 171 43.91 24.45 11.44
CA LYS A 171 44.75 25.36 12.23
C LYS A 171 44.79 26.75 11.60
N ARG A 172 44.58 27.79 12.42
CA ARG A 172 44.71 29.20 12.00
C ARG A 172 46.13 29.70 12.25
N SER A 173 46.64 30.57 11.38
CA SER A 173 48.02 31.09 11.53
C SER A 173 48.19 32.13 12.65
N LEU A 174 47.09 32.73 13.12
CA LEU A 174 47.05 33.72 14.20
C LEU A 174 47.05 33.04 15.59
N THR A 175 48.07 33.33 16.40
CA THR A 175 48.25 32.80 17.76
C THR A 175 47.09 33.19 18.69
N GLY A 176 46.49 32.21 19.38
CA GLY A 176 45.45 32.42 20.41
C GLY A 176 44.00 32.22 19.94
N LEU A 177 43.77 31.83 18.68
CA LEU A 177 42.46 31.45 18.17
C LEU A 177 42.30 29.92 18.15
N SER A 178 41.11 29.41 18.44
CA SER A 178 40.78 27.99 18.31
C SER A 178 40.75 27.55 16.84
N ASP A 179 41.00 26.26 16.61
CA ASP A 179 40.88 25.64 15.30
C ASP A 179 39.46 25.85 14.73
N LEU A 180 39.38 26.07 13.42
CA LEU A 180 38.10 26.12 12.72
C LEU A 180 37.63 24.69 12.47
N SER A 181 36.65 24.21 13.23
CA SER A 181 36.01 22.90 12.98
C SER A 181 34.82 23.05 12.04
N ILE A 182 34.76 22.19 11.03
CA ILE A 182 33.68 22.12 10.05
C ILE A 182 33.25 20.67 9.94
N HIS A 183 31.93 20.44 9.91
CA HIS A 183 31.35 19.10 9.83
C HIS A 183 30.52 18.93 8.56
N LEU A 184 30.50 17.71 8.04
CA LEU A 184 29.67 17.28 6.93
C LEU A 184 29.07 15.92 7.26
N ILE A 185 27.76 15.76 7.05
CA ILE A 185 27.10 14.46 7.14
C ILE A 185 26.87 13.95 5.73
N THR A 186 27.42 12.79 5.42
CA THR A 186 27.24 12.12 4.12
C THR A 186 26.36 10.89 4.29
N HIS A 187 25.35 10.78 3.44
CA HIS A 187 24.52 9.59 3.31
C HIS A 187 25.02 8.82 2.09
N PRO A 188 25.67 7.66 2.26
CA PRO A 188 26.10 6.84 1.14
C PRO A 188 24.88 6.36 0.36
N ARG A 189 24.97 6.34 -0.98
CA ARG A 189 23.80 6.08 -1.84
C ARG A 189 23.73 4.66 -2.38
N ASN A 190 24.87 3.98 -2.47
CA ASN A 190 24.98 2.69 -3.16
C ASN A 190 25.18 1.49 -2.21
N ILE A 191 24.87 1.64 -0.92
CA ILE A 191 25.12 0.61 0.11
C ILE A 191 23.85 -0.10 0.61
N ASN A 192 22.71 0.09 -0.07
CA ASN A 192 21.41 -0.47 0.33
C ASN A 192 21.07 -0.23 1.83
N SER A 193 21.30 1.00 2.30
CA SER A 193 21.10 1.34 3.71
C SER A 193 19.63 1.14 4.12
N TYR A 194 19.39 0.46 5.25
CA TYR A 194 18.07 0.35 5.89
C TYR A 194 17.51 1.72 6.33
N GLY A 195 18.32 2.77 6.28
CA GLY A 195 17.99 4.12 6.72
C GLY A 195 18.19 4.31 8.22
N GLY A 196 18.05 5.57 8.65
CA GLY A 196 18.20 5.98 10.05
C GLY A 196 17.82 7.44 10.24
N ALA A 197 17.42 7.83 11.45
CA ALA A 197 17.20 9.24 11.76
C ALA A 197 18.53 10.01 11.61
N SER A 198 18.53 11.11 10.86
CA SER A 198 19.68 12.01 10.78
C SER A 198 20.11 12.41 12.19
N PRO A 199 21.42 12.48 12.50
CA PRO A 199 21.88 13.13 13.73
C PRO A 199 21.18 14.48 13.86
N ALA A 200 20.72 14.82 15.07
CA ALA A 200 20.28 16.18 15.34
C ALA A 200 21.38 17.11 14.84
N ALA A 201 21.01 18.13 14.05
CA ALA A 201 21.94 19.21 13.76
C ALA A 201 22.42 19.70 15.12
N VAL A 202 23.68 19.43 15.47
CA VAL A 202 24.29 20.04 16.64
C VAL A 202 24.14 21.52 16.38
N ASP A 203 23.37 22.18 17.24
CA ASP A 203 23.20 23.62 17.25
C ASP A 203 24.60 24.19 17.07
N THR A 204 24.87 24.78 15.90
CA THR A 204 26.11 25.50 15.67
C THR A 204 26.02 26.61 16.69
N GLY A 205 26.68 26.42 17.84
CA GLY A 205 26.63 27.34 18.97
C GLY A 205 26.59 28.74 18.41
N SER A 206 25.49 29.43 18.72
CA SER A 206 25.14 30.73 18.19
C SER A 206 26.39 31.49 17.75
N LEU A 207 26.49 31.79 16.46
CA LEU A 207 27.34 32.88 16.01
C LEU A 207 26.71 34.17 16.55
N GLU A 208 26.80 34.40 17.87
CA GLU A 208 26.74 35.72 18.48
C GLU A 208 28.02 36.46 18.08
N GLY A 209 28.05 36.85 16.82
CA GLY A 209 29.06 37.70 16.21
C GLY A 209 28.44 38.27 14.94
N PRO A 210 28.46 39.60 14.72
CA PRO A 210 27.71 40.25 13.65
C PRO A 210 28.39 40.01 12.31
N TYR A 211 28.19 38.84 11.71
CA TYR A 211 28.64 38.53 10.36
C TYR A 211 27.52 37.85 9.60
N CYS A 212 26.81 38.66 8.79
CA CYS A 212 25.70 38.21 7.95
C CYS A 212 26.19 37.22 6.88
N PHE A 213 25.53 36.06 6.81
CA PHE A 213 25.38 35.29 5.57
C PHE A 213 24.58 36.16 4.58
N ILE A 214 25.18 36.55 3.46
CA ILE A 214 24.45 37.24 2.38
C ILE A 214 23.62 36.19 1.63
N ARG A 215 22.28 36.31 1.76
CA ARG A 215 21.31 35.67 0.85
C ARG A 215 21.62 36.08 -0.59
N HIS A 216 21.78 35.11 -1.49
CA HIS A 216 21.72 35.36 -2.92
C HIS A 216 20.27 35.75 -3.29
N ALA A 217 20.05 37.02 -3.59
CA ALA A 217 18.91 37.48 -4.38
C ALA A 217 19.37 37.63 -5.84
N ASP A 218 18.50 37.29 -6.78
CA ASP A 218 18.74 37.30 -8.23
C ASP A 218 19.43 38.57 -8.75
N PRO A 219 20.53 38.46 -9.53
CA PRO A 219 21.25 39.62 -10.03
C PRO A 219 20.75 40.01 -11.43
N LEU A 220 19.45 40.21 -11.63
CA LEU A 220 18.95 40.69 -12.93
C LEU A 220 17.93 41.84 -12.90
N HIS A 221 17.59 42.42 -11.74
CA HIS A 221 16.67 43.56 -11.74
C HIS A 221 16.88 44.65 -10.68
N GLN A 222 18.10 44.86 -10.16
CA GLN A 222 18.33 45.94 -9.18
C GLN A 222 19.72 46.62 -9.19
N PHE A 223 20.41 46.69 -10.34
CA PHE A 223 21.55 47.62 -10.52
C PHE A 223 21.11 49.01 -11.00
N GLN A 224 20.00 49.50 -10.47
CA GLN A 224 19.59 50.89 -10.63
C GLN A 224 19.41 51.48 -9.24
N ILE A 225 20.08 52.62 -9.02
CA ILE A 225 20.08 53.48 -7.83
C ILE A 225 21.19 53.15 -6.82
N TRP A 226 22.41 53.58 -7.15
CA TRP A 226 23.13 54.45 -6.21
C TRP A 226 22.86 55.90 -6.63
N PRO A 227 22.76 56.86 -5.69
CA PRO A 227 22.43 58.23 -6.02
C PRO A 227 23.49 58.80 -6.97
N PRO A 228 23.10 59.48 -8.06
CA PRO A 228 24.03 60.19 -8.94
C PRO A 228 24.98 61.13 -8.20
N ALA A 229 24.63 61.53 -6.96
CA ALA A 229 25.41 62.42 -6.12
C ALA A 229 26.83 61.92 -5.78
N LEU A 230 27.07 60.61 -5.60
CA LEU A 230 28.39 60.13 -5.14
C LEU A 230 29.40 59.94 -6.30
N VAL A 231 28.92 59.46 -7.44
CA VAL A 231 29.70 59.38 -8.70
C VAL A 231 29.88 60.77 -9.31
N MET A 232 28.86 61.64 -9.23
CA MET A 232 29.03 63.06 -9.59
C MET A 232 29.89 63.81 -8.60
N ALA A 233 29.94 63.49 -7.30
CA ALA A 233 30.85 64.17 -6.37
C ALA A 233 32.32 63.85 -6.67
N VAL A 234 32.64 62.58 -6.94
CA VAL A 234 34.02 62.17 -7.30
C VAL A 234 34.38 62.64 -8.72
N GLY A 235 33.43 62.59 -9.68
CA GLY A 235 33.60 63.12 -11.03
C GLY A 235 33.66 64.65 -11.12
N CYS A 236 32.91 65.37 -10.28
CA CYS A 236 32.99 66.84 -10.16
C CYS A 236 34.29 67.26 -9.48
N LEU A 237 34.76 66.56 -8.44
CA LEU A 237 36.06 66.86 -7.81
C LEU A 237 37.23 66.65 -8.77
N LEU A 238 37.20 65.59 -9.59
CA LEU A 238 38.23 65.34 -10.62
C LEU A 238 38.15 66.31 -11.81
N SER A 239 36.95 66.76 -12.20
CA SER A 239 36.78 67.73 -13.29
C SER A 239 37.09 69.18 -12.88
N PHE A 240 36.91 69.55 -11.60
CA PHE A 240 37.40 70.82 -11.06
C PHE A 240 38.94 70.89 -10.97
N LEU A 241 39.64 69.75 -10.89
CA LEU A 241 41.11 69.69 -10.82
C LEU A 241 41.81 69.66 -12.20
N CYS A 242 41.07 69.47 -13.31
CA CYS A 242 41.64 69.32 -14.66
C CYS A 242 41.39 70.50 -15.63
N GLN A 243 40.85 71.64 -15.18
CA GLN A 243 40.72 72.81 -16.07
C GLN A 243 42.04 73.60 -16.20
N PRO A 244 42.47 73.99 -17.42
CA PRO A 244 43.69 74.76 -17.62
C PRO A 244 43.50 76.22 -17.18
N ILE A 245 44.15 76.64 -16.10
CA ILE A 245 44.15 78.03 -15.63
C ILE A 245 45.10 78.88 -16.53
N PRO A 246 44.66 80.02 -17.10
CA PRO A 246 45.53 80.91 -17.86
C PRO A 246 46.54 81.60 -16.95
N ARG A 247 47.82 81.58 -17.35
CA ARG A 247 48.94 82.23 -16.65
C ARG A 247 48.72 83.75 -16.53
N LYS A 248 48.40 84.23 -15.32
CA LYS A 248 48.71 85.60 -14.90
C LYS A 248 49.50 85.56 -13.59
N LYS A 249 50.61 86.29 -13.59
CA LYS A 249 51.56 86.45 -12.48
C LYS A 249 50.83 86.83 -11.20
N LEU A 250 50.96 86.00 -10.16
CA LEU A 250 50.67 86.38 -8.78
C LEU A 250 51.93 86.16 -7.94
N THR A 251 52.40 87.26 -7.36
CA THR A 251 53.52 87.33 -6.42
C THR A 251 53.16 86.69 -5.08
N HIS A 252 54.19 86.12 -4.45
CA HIS A 252 54.23 85.49 -3.14
C HIS A 252 53.34 86.15 -2.07
N GLU A 253 52.43 85.39 -1.45
CA GLU A 253 52.17 85.41 0.00
C GLU A 253 51.82 84.00 0.49
N LYS A 254 52.37 83.63 1.65
CA LYS A 254 52.27 82.31 2.26
C LYS A 254 50.89 82.12 2.90
N SER A 255 50.07 81.24 2.34
CA SER A 255 48.97 80.52 3.02
C SER A 255 48.50 79.39 2.09
N GLY A 256 48.98 78.16 2.29
CA GLY A 256 48.63 77.06 1.37
C GLY A 256 49.09 75.65 1.72
N SER A 257 49.65 75.37 2.91
CA SER A 257 50.10 74.01 3.26
C SER A 257 48.98 73.11 3.80
N VAL A 258 47.97 73.66 4.48
CA VAL A 258 46.85 72.87 5.05
C VAL A 258 45.96 72.31 3.93
N LEU A 259 45.68 73.10 2.89
CA LEU A 259 44.87 72.65 1.75
C LEU A 259 45.57 71.51 0.98
N ILE A 260 46.89 71.59 0.83
CA ILE A 260 47.69 70.54 0.18
C ILE A 260 47.69 69.25 1.02
N GLY A 261 47.76 69.35 2.35
CA GLY A 261 47.65 68.20 3.25
C GLY A 261 46.30 67.49 3.16
N VAL A 262 45.20 68.24 3.09
CA VAL A 262 43.84 67.68 2.92
C VAL A 262 43.67 67.07 1.52
N LEU A 263 44.18 67.72 0.47
CA LEU A 263 44.15 67.19 -0.90
C LEU A 263 44.96 65.89 -1.03
N ALA A 264 46.15 65.84 -0.43
CA ALA A 264 46.98 64.63 -0.42
C ALA A 264 46.30 63.49 0.34
N ALA A 265 45.67 63.77 1.48
CA ALA A 265 44.90 62.78 2.24
C ALA A 265 43.69 62.27 1.43
N MET A 266 42.92 63.16 0.80
CA MET A 266 41.78 62.77 -0.05
C MET A 266 42.22 61.94 -1.26
N LEU A 267 43.33 62.29 -1.91
CA LEU A 267 43.90 61.50 -3.00
C LEU A 267 44.34 60.10 -2.56
N LEU A 268 44.99 60.00 -1.39
CA LEU A 268 45.39 58.72 -0.79
C LEU A 268 44.18 57.83 -0.47
N PHE A 269 43.13 58.39 0.15
CA PHE A 269 41.91 57.63 0.46
C PHE A 269 41.12 57.23 -0.79
N SER A 270 41.12 58.06 -1.83
CA SER A 270 40.45 57.76 -3.10
C SER A 270 41.16 56.62 -3.85
N ALA A 271 42.50 56.64 -3.86
CA ALA A 271 43.30 55.56 -4.43
C ALA A 271 43.14 54.25 -3.63
N LEU A 272 43.07 54.33 -2.29
CA LEU A 272 42.78 53.17 -1.44
C LEU A 272 41.38 52.60 -1.71
N GLY A 273 40.37 53.46 -1.86
CA GLY A 273 39.00 53.06 -2.18
C GLY A 273 38.89 52.34 -3.51
N ALA A 274 39.60 52.81 -4.55
CA ALA A 274 39.63 52.15 -5.86
C ALA A 274 40.31 50.77 -5.82
N ALA A 275 41.38 50.61 -5.04
CA ALA A 275 42.07 49.34 -4.86
C ALA A 275 41.20 48.30 -4.11
N LEU A 276 40.42 48.74 -3.11
CA LEU A 276 39.49 47.88 -2.36
C LEU A 276 38.38 47.31 -3.25
N ILE A 277 37.90 48.08 -4.23
CA ILE A 277 36.86 47.62 -5.18
C ILE A 277 37.37 46.47 -6.08
N GLN A 278 38.60 46.59 -6.61
CA GLN A 278 39.18 45.53 -7.46
C GLN A 278 39.46 44.23 -6.68
N MET A 279 39.73 44.33 -5.38
CA MET A 279 39.93 43.16 -4.51
C MET A 279 38.65 42.38 -4.22
N VAL A 280 37.50 43.04 -4.11
CA VAL A 280 36.20 42.36 -3.89
C VAL A 280 35.66 41.70 -5.17
N GLY A 281 35.99 42.25 -6.35
CA GLY A 281 35.54 41.69 -7.63
C GLY A 281 36.15 40.32 -7.96
N SER A 282 37.41 40.09 -7.57
CA SER A 282 38.16 38.88 -7.93
C SER A 282 37.68 37.62 -7.18
N SER A 283 37.14 37.76 -5.96
CA SER A 283 36.65 36.64 -5.15
C SER A 283 35.30 36.09 -5.59
N SER A 284 34.50 36.88 -6.31
CA SER A 284 33.13 36.49 -6.72
C SER A 284 33.13 35.55 -7.93
N PHE A 285 34.12 35.65 -8.82
CA PHE A 285 34.18 34.85 -10.04
C PHE A 285 34.55 33.36 -9.81
N GLY A 286 35.33 33.05 -8.76
CA GLY A 286 35.70 31.66 -8.43
C GLY A 286 34.53 30.82 -7.90
N GLN A 287 33.53 31.46 -7.26
CA GLN A 287 32.36 30.77 -6.69
C GLN A 287 31.32 30.37 -7.76
N ALA A 288 31.27 31.07 -8.89
CA ALA A 288 30.30 30.80 -9.95
C ALA A 288 30.50 29.43 -10.63
N GLY A 289 31.75 29.04 -10.90
CA GLY A 289 32.06 27.77 -11.59
C GLY A 289 31.70 26.51 -10.80
N VAL A 290 31.88 26.53 -9.47
CA VAL A 290 31.54 25.40 -8.58
C VAL A 290 30.02 25.24 -8.47
N SER A 291 29.28 26.36 -8.40
CA SER A 291 27.80 26.34 -8.35
C SER A 291 27.17 25.72 -9.60
N LEU A 292 27.74 25.96 -10.80
CA LEU A 292 27.22 25.43 -12.06
C LEU A 292 27.35 23.90 -12.17
N THR A 293 28.44 23.33 -11.64
CA THR A 293 28.64 21.86 -11.64
C THR A 293 27.67 21.15 -10.68
N THR A 294 27.35 21.77 -9.54
CA THR A 294 26.35 21.25 -8.61
C THR A 294 24.94 21.32 -9.19
N LYS A 295 24.60 22.41 -9.91
CA LYS A 295 23.29 22.55 -10.58
C LYS A 295 23.06 21.49 -11.65
N THR A 296 24.06 21.23 -12.50
CA THR A 296 23.96 20.20 -13.55
C THR A 296 23.87 18.78 -12.98
N TYR A 297 24.50 18.54 -11.83
CA TYR A 297 24.35 17.27 -11.10
C TYR A 297 22.93 17.05 -10.57
N TYR A 298 22.34 18.02 -9.86
CA TYR A 298 20.95 17.90 -9.40
C TYR A 298 19.93 17.81 -10.55
N LEU A 299 20.24 18.47 -11.66
CA LEU A 299 19.43 18.37 -12.88
C LEU A 299 19.48 16.95 -13.48
N ALA A 300 20.64 16.30 -13.49
CA ALA A 300 20.76 14.89 -13.86
C ALA A 300 20.00 13.98 -12.89
N GLU A 301 20.06 14.21 -11.57
CA GLU A 301 19.27 13.43 -10.60
C GLU A 301 17.75 13.58 -10.81
N SER A 302 17.31 14.77 -11.20
CA SER A 302 15.89 15.03 -11.49
C SER A 302 15.39 14.16 -12.65
N GLY A 303 16.26 13.86 -13.62
CA GLY A 303 15.91 13.01 -14.75
C GLY A 303 15.59 11.56 -14.36
N TYR A 304 16.36 10.96 -13.45
CA TYR A 304 16.01 9.63 -12.91
C TYR A 304 14.69 9.64 -12.15
N ARG A 305 14.49 10.64 -11.27
CA ARG A 305 13.24 10.78 -10.51
C ARG A 305 12.04 10.90 -11.44
N TYR A 306 12.18 11.67 -12.52
CA TYR A 306 11.15 11.80 -13.55
C TYR A 306 10.90 10.47 -14.26
N ALA A 307 11.95 9.81 -14.78
CA ALA A 307 11.84 8.53 -15.47
C ALA A 307 11.18 7.46 -14.60
N ALA A 308 11.64 7.30 -13.35
CA ALA A 308 11.07 6.37 -12.39
C ALA A 308 9.59 6.70 -12.12
N SER A 309 9.24 7.97 -11.98
CA SER A 309 7.84 8.36 -11.76
C SER A 309 6.94 8.04 -12.95
N GLN A 310 7.44 8.13 -14.18
CA GLN A 310 6.65 7.80 -15.38
C GLN A 310 6.50 6.29 -15.53
N PHE A 311 7.55 5.53 -15.25
CA PHE A 311 7.53 4.07 -15.29
C PHE A 311 6.59 3.49 -14.23
N LEU A 312 6.69 3.94 -12.97
CA LEU A 312 5.86 3.46 -11.85
C LEU A 312 4.38 3.88 -11.92
N ARG A 313 4.03 4.81 -12.81
CA ARG A 313 2.65 5.27 -13.02
C ARG A 313 1.90 4.49 -14.09
N ALA A 314 2.60 3.67 -14.88
CA ALA A 314 1.95 2.88 -15.91
C ALA A 314 0.99 1.85 -15.28
N ALA A 315 -0.21 1.71 -15.84
CA ALA A 315 -1.27 0.87 -15.28
C ALA A 315 -1.18 -0.59 -15.76
N SER A 316 -0.33 -0.86 -16.76
CA SER A 316 -0.12 -2.21 -17.30
C SER A 316 1.30 -2.38 -17.79
N LYS A 317 1.77 -3.64 -17.84
CA LYS A 317 3.07 -4.01 -18.41
C LYS A 317 3.27 -3.43 -19.83
N SER A 318 2.22 -3.39 -20.66
CA SER A 318 2.31 -2.81 -22.00
C SER A 318 2.59 -1.30 -21.97
N GLU A 319 2.01 -0.58 -21.01
CA GLU A 319 2.27 0.85 -20.83
C GLU A 319 3.66 1.11 -20.22
N GLU A 320 4.11 0.28 -19.27
CA GLU A 320 5.45 0.35 -18.69
C GLU A 320 6.53 0.27 -19.78
N LEU A 321 6.40 -0.74 -20.66
CA LEU A 321 7.31 -0.95 -21.77
C LEU A 321 7.23 0.18 -22.82
N GLY A 322 6.02 0.73 -23.03
CA GLY A 322 5.82 1.93 -23.84
C GLY A 322 6.58 3.14 -23.28
N LYS A 323 6.56 3.35 -21.96
CA LYS A 323 7.27 4.45 -21.30
C LYS A 323 8.78 4.35 -21.44
N LEU A 324 9.36 3.16 -21.37
CA LEU A 324 10.81 2.99 -21.62
C LEU A 324 11.23 3.46 -23.01
N THR A 325 10.35 3.31 -24.00
CA THR A 325 10.60 3.75 -25.38
C THR A 325 10.43 5.26 -25.52
N GLU A 326 9.40 5.84 -24.88
CA GLU A 326 9.13 7.29 -24.89
C GLU A 326 10.24 8.10 -24.22
N LEU A 327 10.77 7.60 -23.10
CA LEU A 327 11.81 8.28 -22.32
C LEU A 327 13.18 8.26 -23.03
N ASN A 328 13.43 7.29 -23.91
CA ASN A 328 14.74 7.06 -24.51
C ASN A 328 15.10 8.08 -25.61
N GLY A 329 16.22 8.77 -25.45
CA GLY A 329 16.73 9.78 -26.37
C GLY A 329 15.95 11.11 -26.31
N SER A 330 15.20 11.34 -25.22
CA SER A 330 14.31 12.49 -25.06
C SER A 330 14.96 13.63 -24.24
N ASP A 331 14.79 14.87 -24.70
CA ASP A 331 15.22 16.09 -24.02
C ASP A 331 14.05 16.72 -23.25
N TYR A 332 14.21 16.96 -21.95
CA TYR A 332 13.23 17.62 -21.09
C TYR A 332 13.72 18.99 -20.64
N GLN A 333 13.04 20.05 -21.10
CA GLN A 333 13.38 21.43 -20.77
C GLN A 333 12.55 21.93 -19.58
N LEU A 334 13.21 22.61 -18.64
CA LEU A 334 12.52 23.34 -17.58
C LEU A 334 12.10 24.73 -18.09
N SER A 335 11.12 25.36 -17.43
CA SER A 335 10.43 26.59 -17.84
C SER A 335 11.34 27.78 -18.24
N ASN A 336 12.59 27.82 -17.78
CA ASN A 336 13.60 28.78 -18.20
C ASN A 336 14.57 28.09 -19.16
N GLN A 337 14.45 28.33 -20.48
CA GLN A 337 15.07 27.65 -21.65
C GLN A 337 16.60 27.35 -21.64
N ASN A 338 17.30 27.56 -20.52
CA ASN A 338 18.72 27.30 -20.31
C ASN A 338 19.01 26.05 -19.44
N LEU A 339 17.97 25.32 -19.02
CA LEU A 339 18.06 24.12 -18.17
C LEU A 339 17.36 22.95 -18.85
N LYS A 340 18.10 21.88 -19.15
CA LYS A 340 17.53 20.64 -19.68
C LYS A 340 18.18 19.40 -19.08
N PHE A 341 17.44 18.30 -19.00
CA PHE A 341 18.03 16.97 -18.81
C PHE A 341 17.67 16.08 -19.99
N HIS A 342 18.64 15.26 -20.40
CA HIS A 342 18.51 14.25 -21.44
C HIS A 342 18.47 12.87 -20.81
N LEU A 343 17.63 11.98 -21.33
CA LEU A 343 17.50 10.60 -20.84
C LEU A 343 17.82 9.60 -21.96
N ASP A 344 18.73 8.66 -21.68
CA ASP A 344 18.94 7.46 -22.48
C ASP A 344 18.61 6.24 -21.64
N VAL A 345 17.74 5.36 -22.14
CA VAL A 345 17.23 4.17 -21.45
C VAL A 345 17.69 2.94 -22.22
N PHE A 346 18.35 1.99 -21.55
CA PHE A 346 18.81 0.73 -22.15
C PHE A 346 18.20 -0.45 -21.41
N ALA A 347 17.29 -1.18 -22.07
CA ALA A 347 16.69 -2.38 -21.49
C ALA A 347 17.51 -3.63 -21.86
N TYR A 348 17.77 -4.48 -20.88
CA TYR A 348 18.53 -5.73 -21.04
C TYR A 348 17.63 -6.97 -21.23
N PHE A 349 16.37 -6.74 -21.57
CA PHE A 349 15.36 -7.76 -21.84
C PHE A 349 14.53 -7.36 -23.07
N PHE A 350 13.91 -8.35 -23.71
CA PHE A 350 13.13 -8.17 -24.93
C PHE A 350 11.83 -8.97 -24.84
N VAL A 351 10.88 -8.63 -25.70
CA VAL A 351 9.55 -9.27 -25.70
C VAL A 351 9.23 -9.80 -27.08
N VAL A 352 8.72 -11.02 -27.17
CA VAL A 352 8.35 -11.65 -28.46
C VAL A 352 7.28 -10.80 -29.19
N ASN A 353 7.55 -10.44 -30.46
CA ASN A 353 6.71 -9.53 -31.25
C ASN A 353 5.40 -10.17 -31.77
N GLY A 354 5.34 -11.51 -31.86
CA GLY A 354 4.18 -12.27 -32.34
C GLY A 354 4.39 -13.77 -32.11
N ASP A 355 3.31 -14.57 -32.15
CA ASP A 355 3.37 -16.00 -31.88
C ASP A 355 4.40 -16.72 -32.78
N VAL A 356 5.29 -17.50 -32.16
CA VAL A 356 6.25 -18.36 -32.85
C VAL A 356 5.64 -19.75 -32.95
N THR A 357 5.38 -20.20 -34.18
CA THR A 357 4.85 -21.54 -34.42
C THR A 357 5.92 -22.62 -34.23
N ALA A 358 5.50 -23.78 -33.72
CA ALA A 358 6.40 -24.90 -33.47
C ALA A 358 7.14 -25.33 -34.77
N GLY A 359 8.45 -25.52 -34.66
CA GLY A 359 9.35 -25.83 -35.78
C GLY A 359 10.00 -24.61 -36.44
N SER A 360 9.61 -23.39 -36.08
CA SER A 360 10.24 -22.16 -36.58
C SER A 360 11.70 -22.05 -36.12
N THR A 361 12.61 -21.66 -37.01
CA THR A 361 14.05 -21.47 -36.73
C THR A 361 14.44 -20.00 -36.55
N SER A 362 13.46 -19.10 -36.47
CA SER A 362 13.67 -17.67 -36.29
C SER A 362 12.60 -17.10 -35.35
N MET A 363 12.99 -16.14 -34.52
CA MET A 363 12.10 -15.46 -33.56
C MET A 363 12.39 -13.96 -33.56
N VAL A 364 11.33 -13.15 -33.63
CA VAL A 364 11.42 -11.69 -33.67
C VAL A 364 10.95 -11.10 -32.34
N THR A 365 11.73 -10.18 -31.78
CA THR A 365 11.44 -9.51 -30.51
C THR A 365 11.40 -7.99 -30.67
N ASN A 366 10.64 -7.34 -29.79
CA ASN A 366 10.62 -5.90 -29.61
C ASN A 366 11.73 -5.47 -28.66
N VAL A 367 12.42 -4.39 -29.03
CA VAL A 367 13.33 -3.66 -28.16
C VAL A 367 12.60 -2.47 -27.57
N TYR A 368 12.65 -2.32 -26.25
CA TYR A 368 12.13 -1.16 -25.53
C TYR A 368 13.29 -0.29 -25.05
N GLY A 369 13.28 0.98 -25.44
CA GLY A 369 14.44 1.87 -25.27
C GLY A 369 15.57 1.59 -26.28
N GLY A 370 16.81 1.87 -25.89
CA GLY A 370 18.02 1.63 -26.68
C GLY A 370 18.61 0.24 -26.49
N LEU A 371 19.43 -0.20 -27.45
CA LEU A 371 20.19 -1.45 -27.29
C LEU A 371 21.24 -1.32 -26.19
N PRO A 372 21.38 -2.36 -25.33
CA PRO A 372 22.49 -2.43 -24.38
C PRO A 372 23.84 -2.16 -25.06
N PRO A 373 24.75 -1.39 -24.43
CA PRO A 373 26.05 -1.03 -25.01
C PRO A 373 26.84 -2.25 -25.54
N GLY A 374 26.85 -3.36 -24.80
CA GLY A 374 27.57 -4.57 -25.21
C GLY A 374 26.97 -5.31 -26.41
N LEU A 375 25.69 -5.10 -26.73
CA LEU A 375 25.06 -5.67 -27.93
C LEU A 375 25.41 -4.85 -29.18
N ASN A 376 25.61 -3.53 -29.03
CA ASN A 376 26.04 -2.65 -30.12
C ASN A 376 27.48 -2.96 -30.59
N ASP A 377 28.35 -3.38 -29.65
CA ASP A 377 29.73 -3.79 -29.95
C ASP A 377 29.80 -5.17 -30.63
N LEU A 378 28.89 -6.09 -30.29
CA LEU A 378 28.75 -7.40 -30.96
C LEU A 378 28.36 -7.22 -32.45
N TYR A 379 27.31 -6.41 -32.69
CA TYR A 379 26.75 -6.17 -34.01
C TYR A 379 27.71 -5.48 -35.00
N THR A 380 28.67 -4.69 -34.50
CA THR A 380 29.60 -3.90 -35.35
C THR A 380 30.91 -4.62 -35.68
N THR A 381 31.22 -5.74 -35.00
CA THR A 381 32.54 -6.38 -35.10
C THR A 381 32.53 -7.76 -35.79
N SER A 382 31.38 -8.42 -35.98
CA SER A 382 31.29 -9.67 -36.76
C SER A 382 29.86 -9.96 -37.28
N PRO A 383 29.58 -9.77 -38.58
CA PRO A 383 28.26 -10.11 -39.17
C PRO A 383 27.96 -11.61 -39.23
N ASP A 384 28.97 -12.47 -39.09
CA ASP A 384 28.88 -13.92 -39.22
C ASP A 384 29.58 -14.60 -38.02
N GLY A 385 28.89 -14.76 -36.88
CA GLY A 385 29.47 -15.52 -35.76
C GLY A 385 28.89 -15.28 -34.35
N ASP A 386 27.87 -14.44 -34.18
CA ASP A 386 27.29 -14.17 -32.86
C ASP A 386 26.35 -15.30 -32.43
N ASN A 387 26.91 -16.42 -31.97
CA ASN A 387 26.15 -17.45 -31.27
C ASN A 387 26.05 -17.12 -29.77
N GLY A 388 25.02 -17.61 -29.11
CA GLY A 388 24.85 -17.38 -27.67
C GLY A 388 23.61 -18.02 -27.08
N PHE A 389 23.37 -17.81 -25.80
CA PHE A 389 22.24 -18.32 -25.05
C PHE A 389 21.28 -17.20 -24.67
N ILE A 390 20.01 -17.43 -24.97
CA ILE A 390 18.90 -16.64 -24.41
C ILE A 390 18.08 -17.53 -23.51
N PHE A 391 17.39 -16.93 -22.55
CA PHE A 391 16.36 -17.57 -21.77
C PHE A 391 15.00 -17.07 -22.24
N ILE A 392 14.12 -18.01 -22.62
CA ILE A 392 12.74 -17.73 -23.03
C ILE A 392 11.85 -18.12 -21.86
N ASP A 393 11.06 -17.17 -21.37
CA ASP A 393 10.19 -17.42 -20.22
C ASP A 393 9.19 -18.56 -20.49
N GLY A 394 8.97 -19.43 -19.50
CA GLY A 394 8.18 -20.65 -19.63
C GLY A 394 8.79 -21.80 -20.47
N ILE A 395 9.91 -21.59 -21.16
CA ILE A 395 10.54 -22.59 -22.06
C ILE A 395 11.97 -22.97 -21.63
N GLY A 396 12.70 -22.03 -21.04
CA GLY A 396 14.08 -22.19 -20.59
C GLY A 396 15.14 -21.72 -21.60
N SER A 397 16.41 -22.02 -21.32
CA SER A 397 17.55 -21.55 -22.12
C SER A 397 17.60 -22.20 -23.51
N ARG A 398 17.93 -21.42 -24.54
CA ARG A 398 18.14 -21.86 -25.94
C ARG A 398 19.38 -21.20 -26.54
N GLU A 399 20.07 -21.93 -27.39
CA GLU A 399 21.23 -21.44 -28.13
C GLU A 399 20.79 -20.86 -29.48
N TYR A 400 21.06 -19.58 -29.71
CA TYR A 400 20.90 -18.92 -31.00
C TYR A 400 22.23 -18.92 -31.75
N THR A 401 22.15 -18.88 -33.08
CA THR A 401 23.32 -18.97 -33.99
C THR A 401 23.68 -17.63 -34.60
N SER A 402 22.72 -16.72 -34.66
CA SER A 402 22.91 -15.34 -35.08
C SER A 402 21.80 -14.45 -34.52
N VAL A 403 22.11 -13.17 -34.36
CA VAL A 403 21.16 -12.12 -34.01
C VAL A 403 21.30 -10.94 -34.98
N SER A 404 20.20 -10.41 -35.49
CA SER A 404 20.20 -9.23 -36.37
C SER A 404 19.29 -8.13 -35.83
N TRP A 405 19.75 -6.88 -35.89
CA TRP A 405 18.97 -5.70 -35.51
C TRP A 405 18.38 -4.99 -36.73
N ASN A 406 17.05 -4.94 -36.80
CA ASN A 406 16.32 -4.12 -37.74
C ASN A 406 15.91 -2.79 -37.07
N LYS A 407 16.65 -1.72 -37.36
CA LYS A 407 16.33 -0.36 -36.89
C LYS A 407 15.11 0.18 -37.64
N ALA A 408 14.14 0.79 -36.95
CA ALA A 408 13.07 1.55 -37.62
C ALA A 408 13.66 2.75 -38.38
N GLY A 409 13.01 3.17 -39.48
CA GLY A 409 13.52 4.22 -40.39
C GLY A 409 13.81 5.56 -39.70
N GLU A 410 14.61 6.41 -40.35
CA GLU A 410 14.97 7.76 -39.87
C GLU A 410 13.70 8.56 -39.48
N GLY A 411 13.66 9.03 -38.22
CA GLY A 411 12.56 9.85 -37.68
C GLY A 411 11.63 9.16 -36.67
N GLN A 412 11.79 7.85 -36.42
CA GLN A 412 11.15 7.15 -35.32
C GLN A 412 12.18 6.96 -34.20
N ASN A 413 12.00 7.61 -33.06
CA ASN A 413 12.91 7.47 -31.92
C ASN A 413 12.89 6.01 -31.41
N HIS A 414 13.93 5.27 -31.75
CA HIS A 414 14.47 4.11 -31.03
C HIS A 414 13.56 2.88 -30.81
N SER A 415 12.49 2.68 -31.60
CA SER A 415 11.82 1.37 -31.69
C SER A 415 12.54 0.46 -32.69
N GLY A 416 13.02 -0.70 -32.26
CA GLY A 416 13.75 -1.65 -33.11
C GLY A 416 13.28 -3.08 -32.91
N LYS A 417 13.53 -3.94 -33.89
CA LYS A 417 13.28 -5.39 -33.77
C LYS A 417 14.60 -6.16 -33.77
N LEU A 418 14.76 -7.07 -32.82
CA LEU A 418 15.82 -8.07 -32.86
C LEU A 418 15.27 -9.37 -33.45
N THR A 419 16.07 -10.05 -34.25
CA THR A 419 15.73 -11.34 -34.83
C THR A 419 16.80 -12.35 -34.46
N PHE A 420 16.41 -13.38 -33.70
CA PHE A 420 17.27 -14.48 -33.30
C PHE A 420 17.03 -15.67 -34.23
N ASN A 421 18.10 -16.28 -34.74
CA ASN A 421 18.02 -17.50 -35.54
C ASN A 421 18.59 -18.69 -34.77
N PHE A 422 18.05 -19.88 -34.99
CA PHE A 422 18.35 -21.11 -34.27
C PHE A 422 18.62 -22.26 -35.25
N ASP A 423 19.54 -23.16 -34.91
CA ASP A 423 19.81 -24.37 -35.70
C ASP A 423 18.72 -25.44 -35.55
N SER A 424 17.97 -25.40 -34.44
CA SER A 424 16.86 -26.31 -34.14
C SER A 424 15.53 -25.56 -34.09
N GLY A 425 14.45 -26.20 -34.56
CA GLY A 425 13.11 -25.64 -34.48
C GLY A 425 12.66 -25.36 -33.05
N LEU A 426 12.07 -24.19 -32.83
CA LEU A 426 11.52 -23.74 -31.54
C LEU A 426 10.18 -24.42 -31.23
N PRO A 427 9.79 -24.57 -29.95
CA PRO A 427 8.42 -24.92 -29.55
C PRO A 427 7.46 -23.76 -29.84
N ASN A 428 6.16 -23.96 -29.59
CA ASN A 428 5.20 -22.85 -29.65
C ASN A 428 5.53 -21.83 -28.54
N ILE A 429 5.73 -20.57 -28.92
CA ILE A 429 5.99 -19.45 -28.00
C ILE A 429 4.98 -18.36 -28.31
N GLN A 430 4.26 -17.90 -27.30
CA GLN A 430 3.25 -16.87 -27.47
C GLN A 430 3.88 -15.49 -27.68
N ALA A 431 3.14 -14.60 -28.35
CA ALA A 431 3.44 -13.18 -28.34
C ALA A 431 3.50 -12.67 -26.89
N ASN A 432 4.31 -11.63 -26.67
CA ASN A 432 4.48 -11.01 -25.35
C ASN A 432 5.23 -11.85 -24.30
N THR A 433 5.86 -12.96 -24.67
CA THR A 433 6.78 -13.69 -23.79
C THR A 433 8.08 -12.91 -23.59
N ASP A 434 8.55 -12.81 -22.34
CA ASP A 434 9.81 -12.14 -21.98
C ASP A 434 11.01 -13.01 -22.37
N ILE A 435 12.06 -12.35 -22.85
CA ILE A 435 13.33 -12.94 -23.24
C ILE A 435 14.46 -12.16 -22.59
N SER A 436 15.39 -12.90 -22.01
CA SER A 436 16.59 -12.35 -21.38
C SER A 436 17.84 -13.06 -21.87
N PHE A 437 18.99 -12.40 -21.74
CA PHE A 437 20.27 -13.03 -22.03
C PHE A 437 20.65 -14.03 -20.93
N ALA A 438 21.38 -15.09 -21.31
CA ALA A 438 21.85 -16.10 -20.38
C ALA A 438 23.34 -16.42 -20.58
N LEU A 439 24.03 -16.75 -19.49
CA LEU A 439 25.35 -17.36 -19.48
C LEU A 439 25.26 -18.81 -19.01
N LYS A 440 26.37 -19.54 -19.05
CA LYS A 440 26.51 -20.82 -18.36
C LYS A 440 27.55 -20.70 -17.25
N THR A 441 27.36 -21.44 -16.16
CA THR A 441 28.40 -21.61 -15.14
C THR A 441 29.58 -22.37 -15.73
N GLY A 442 30.77 -22.13 -15.19
CA GLY A 442 32.00 -22.80 -15.64
C GLY A 442 31.91 -24.33 -15.60
N GLY A 443 32.87 -25.00 -16.25
CA GLY A 443 32.87 -26.46 -16.46
C GLY A 443 33.04 -27.35 -15.22
N ALA A 444 32.99 -26.79 -14.01
CA ALA A 444 33.08 -27.52 -12.75
C ALA A 444 31.98 -27.06 -11.78
N THR A 445 31.54 -27.95 -10.90
CA THR A 445 30.63 -27.61 -9.79
C THR A 445 31.35 -26.66 -8.82
N GLN A 446 30.66 -25.60 -8.40
CA GLN A 446 31.21 -24.52 -7.57
C GLN A 446 30.41 -24.39 -6.27
N THR A 447 31.10 -24.14 -5.17
CA THR A 447 30.48 -23.78 -3.89
C THR A 447 30.34 -22.27 -3.84
N LEU A 448 29.11 -21.77 -3.79
CA LEU A 448 28.81 -20.35 -3.69
C LEU A 448 28.54 -19.99 -2.22
N ASN A 449 29.28 -19.01 -1.71
CA ASN A 449 29.11 -18.43 -0.37
C ASN A 449 28.68 -16.96 -0.50
N ARG A 450 28.17 -16.37 0.59
CA ARG A 450 27.91 -14.93 0.65
C ARG A 450 29.16 -14.14 0.23
N ASN A 451 28.97 -13.15 -0.65
CA ASN A 451 30.03 -12.32 -1.25
C ASN A 451 31.09 -13.10 -2.04
N GLY A 452 30.83 -14.37 -2.37
CA GLY A 452 31.72 -15.21 -3.17
C GLY A 452 31.70 -14.85 -4.65
N ASP A 453 32.65 -15.44 -5.39
CA ASP A 453 32.72 -15.32 -6.84
C ASP A 453 31.99 -16.50 -7.52
N LEU A 454 31.21 -16.22 -8.57
CA LEU A 454 30.65 -17.23 -9.46
C LEU A 454 31.38 -17.19 -10.81
N ILE A 455 32.07 -18.27 -11.17
CA ILE A 455 32.79 -18.40 -12.45
C ILE A 455 31.79 -18.79 -13.55
N TYR A 456 31.78 -18.02 -14.63
CA TYR A 456 31.00 -18.32 -15.84
C TYR A 456 31.89 -18.86 -16.97
N ASP A 457 31.27 -19.53 -17.93
CA ASP A 457 31.93 -20.05 -19.13
C ASP A 457 32.30 -18.89 -20.09
N PRO A 458 33.58 -18.71 -20.45
CA PRO A 458 33.99 -17.68 -21.42
C PRO A 458 33.55 -17.96 -22.87
N ALA A 459 32.98 -19.14 -23.16
CA ALA A 459 32.48 -19.46 -24.49
C ALA A 459 31.47 -18.42 -24.98
N ASN A 460 31.59 -18.03 -26.27
CA ASN A 460 30.67 -17.14 -26.99
C ASN A 460 30.64 -15.66 -26.54
N ASN A 461 31.60 -15.18 -25.74
CA ASN A 461 31.80 -13.76 -25.35
C ASN A 461 30.54 -13.02 -24.84
N MET A 462 29.58 -13.77 -24.30
CA MET A 462 28.25 -13.26 -23.94
C MET A 462 28.25 -12.40 -22.67
N ALA A 463 29.35 -12.39 -21.93
CA ALA A 463 29.52 -11.55 -20.74
C ALA A 463 29.41 -10.04 -21.04
N ALA A 464 29.59 -9.65 -22.31
CA ALA A 464 29.33 -8.29 -22.78
C ALA A 464 27.84 -7.90 -22.70
N LEU A 465 26.93 -8.87 -22.75
CA LEU A 465 25.47 -8.68 -22.75
C LEU A 465 24.89 -8.61 -21.33
N PHE A 466 25.71 -8.82 -20.30
CA PHE A 466 25.33 -8.64 -18.90
C PHE A 466 25.69 -7.22 -18.44
N PRO A 467 24.85 -6.56 -17.64
CA PRO A 467 25.16 -5.28 -17.03
C PRO A 467 26.48 -5.35 -16.27
N ASP A 468 27.23 -4.25 -16.26
CA ASP A 468 28.53 -4.26 -15.60
C ASP A 468 28.40 -4.54 -14.08
N ARG A 469 27.26 -4.17 -13.47
CA ARG A 469 27.03 -4.15 -12.01
C ARG A 469 25.55 -4.23 -11.64
N ASN A 470 25.30 -4.59 -10.38
CA ASN A 470 24.01 -4.48 -9.69
C ASN A 470 22.84 -5.17 -10.40
N ALA A 471 23.09 -6.32 -11.02
CA ALA A 471 22.03 -7.05 -11.68
C ALA A 471 21.70 -8.34 -10.94
N GLU A 472 20.44 -8.73 -11.07
CA GLU A 472 19.93 -9.98 -10.58
C GLU A 472 20.07 -11.08 -11.62
N ILE A 473 20.41 -12.25 -11.12
CA ILE A 473 20.61 -13.45 -11.92
C ILE A 473 19.83 -14.61 -11.29
N SER A 474 19.26 -15.47 -12.13
CA SER A 474 18.71 -16.75 -11.70
C SER A 474 19.66 -17.88 -12.10
N VAL A 475 20.07 -18.69 -11.13
CA VAL A 475 20.98 -19.82 -11.33
C VAL A 475 20.36 -21.07 -10.72
N GLY A 476 20.01 -22.04 -11.57
CA GLY A 476 19.36 -23.28 -11.12
C GLY A 476 18.02 -23.03 -10.41
N GLY A 477 17.27 -22.01 -10.84
CA GLY A 477 15.98 -21.61 -10.26
C GLY A 477 16.08 -20.76 -8.99
N HIS A 478 17.28 -20.43 -8.52
CA HIS A 478 17.49 -19.57 -7.35
C HIS A 478 17.99 -18.18 -7.77
N VAL A 479 17.43 -17.13 -7.16
CA VAL A 479 17.78 -15.73 -7.49
C VAL A 479 18.97 -15.27 -6.64
N TYR A 480 19.94 -14.65 -7.30
CA TYR A 480 21.09 -14.01 -6.70
C TYR A 480 21.27 -12.62 -7.29
N THR A 481 22.05 -11.78 -6.61
CA THR A 481 22.56 -10.53 -7.16
C THR A 481 24.08 -10.61 -7.26
N TYR A 482 24.68 -9.87 -8.19
CA TYR A 482 26.13 -9.69 -8.22
C TYR A 482 26.51 -8.21 -8.15
N SER A 483 27.59 -7.92 -7.43
CA SER A 483 28.12 -6.56 -7.31
C SER A 483 28.72 -6.06 -8.63
N ARG A 484 29.59 -6.88 -9.26
CA ARG A 484 30.22 -6.55 -10.55
C ARG A 484 30.57 -7.78 -11.37
N ILE A 485 30.65 -7.61 -12.68
CA ILE A 485 31.22 -8.62 -13.59
C ILE A 485 32.69 -8.32 -13.88
N ASP A 486 33.56 -9.31 -13.66
CA ASP A 486 34.94 -9.31 -14.10
C ASP A 486 35.06 -10.11 -15.39
N ARG A 487 35.15 -9.37 -16.51
CA ARG A 487 35.28 -9.92 -17.86
C ARG A 487 36.68 -10.43 -18.19
N VAL A 488 37.70 -10.08 -17.41
CA VAL A 488 39.08 -10.54 -17.62
C VAL A 488 39.27 -11.92 -17.03
N ASN A 489 38.71 -12.15 -15.83
CA ASN A 489 38.83 -13.41 -15.10
C ASN A 489 37.61 -14.34 -15.23
N ASN A 490 36.59 -13.94 -15.98
CA ASN A 490 35.34 -14.68 -16.21
C ASN A 490 34.53 -14.96 -14.94
N LYS A 491 34.34 -13.94 -14.10
CA LYS A 491 33.68 -14.07 -12.79
C LYS A 491 32.59 -13.02 -12.56
N LEU A 492 31.52 -13.42 -11.90
CA LEU A 492 30.60 -12.51 -11.21
C LEU A 492 31.08 -12.40 -9.76
N ILE A 493 31.42 -11.20 -9.32
CA ILE A 493 32.04 -10.94 -8.02
C ILE A 493 30.98 -10.42 -7.05
N GLY A 494 31.10 -10.83 -5.78
CA GLY A 494 30.24 -10.34 -4.70
C GLY A 494 28.82 -10.83 -4.86
N VAL A 495 28.66 -12.14 -5.09
CA VAL A 495 27.35 -12.75 -5.27
C VAL A 495 26.66 -12.93 -3.92
N THR A 496 25.42 -12.46 -3.81
CA THR A 496 24.61 -12.56 -2.60
C THR A 496 23.18 -12.98 -2.93
N ASP A 497 22.49 -13.51 -1.93
CA ASP A 497 21.06 -13.79 -2.00
C ASP A 497 20.31 -12.55 -1.48
N PRO A 498 19.44 -11.92 -2.29
CA PRO A 498 18.70 -10.75 -1.84
C PRO A 498 17.62 -11.10 -0.79
N LYS A 499 17.17 -12.36 -0.70
CA LYS A 499 16.17 -12.83 0.28
C LYS A 499 16.77 -13.22 1.63
N ASP A 500 17.99 -13.75 1.62
CA ASP A 500 18.67 -14.28 2.81
C ASP A 500 20.02 -13.61 3.07
N VAL A 501 20.05 -12.72 4.05
CA VAL A 501 21.25 -12.00 4.49
C VAL A 501 22.37 -12.92 5.00
N ASN A 502 22.05 -14.14 5.42
CA ASN A 502 23.04 -15.11 5.92
C ASN A 502 23.57 -16.03 4.81
N MET A 503 22.89 -16.10 3.66
CA MET A 503 23.18 -16.93 2.48
C MET A 503 24.04 -18.18 2.77
N PRO A 504 23.43 -19.32 3.15
CA PRO A 504 24.18 -20.55 3.41
C PRO A 504 24.90 -21.04 2.14
N SER A 505 26.04 -21.72 2.31
CA SER A 505 26.83 -22.26 1.21
C SER A 505 25.98 -23.16 0.29
N ARG A 506 25.91 -22.82 -1.00
CA ARG A 506 25.12 -23.59 -1.99
C ARG A 506 25.99 -24.17 -3.09
N GLN A 507 25.68 -25.40 -3.52
CA GLN A 507 26.35 -26.04 -4.65
C GLN A 507 25.68 -25.63 -5.96
N VAL A 508 26.46 -25.02 -6.87
CA VAL A 508 26.02 -24.68 -8.22
C VAL A 508 26.68 -25.65 -9.19
N GLN A 509 25.88 -26.43 -9.91
CA GLN A 509 26.38 -27.44 -10.84
C GLN A 509 27.07 -26.80 -12.05
N ALA A 510 28.01 -27.55 -12.65
CA ALA A 510 28.67 -27.15 -13.90
C ALA A 510 27.64 -26.94 -15.04
N SER A 511 27.92 -26.01 -15.95
CA SER A 511 27.11 -25.74 -17.15
C SER A 511 25.62 -25.41 -16.88
N THR A 512 25.30 -24.93 -15.68
CA THR A 512 23.97 -24.44 -15.32
C THR A 512 23.73 -23.09 -15.96
N ALA A 513 22.52 -22.83 -16.48
CA ALA A 513 22.18 -21.53 -17.03
C ALA A 513 22.17 -20.45 -15.92
N ILE A 514 22.80 -19.32 -16.20
CA ILE A 514 22.79 -18.08 -15.43
C ILE A 514 21.91 -17.11 -16.23
N GLN A 515 20.65 -16.98 -15.85
CA GLN A 515 19.70 -16.09 -16.52
C GLN A 515 19.81 -14.68 -15.94
N LEU A 516 19.90 -13.65 -16.80
CA LEU A 516 19.76 -12.26 -16.36
C LEU A 516 18.28 -11.94 -16.12
N ARG A 517 17.94 -11.32 -14.98
CA ARG A 517 16.59 -10.81 -14.72
C ARG A 517 16.34 -9.47 -15.42
N ASN A 518 15.09 -9.02 -15.44
CA ASN A 518 14.73 -7.76 -16.10
C ASN A 518 15.54 -6.62 -15.48
N PHE A 519 16.24 -5.87 -16.33
CA PHE A 519 17.20 -4.87 -15.89
C PHE A 519 17.21 -3.69 -16.88
N VAL A 520 17.32 -2.48 -16.34
CA VAL A 520 17.42 -1.25 -17.11
C VAL A 520 18.62 -0.45 -16.64
N GLN A 521 19.37 0.07 -17.62
CA GLN A 521 20.37 1.09 -17.38
C GLN A 521 19.84 2.45 -17.87
N LEU A 522 19.82 3.46 -17.00
CA LEU A 522 19.38 4.81 -17.34
C LEU A 522 20.57 5.77 -17.28
N HIS A 523 20.86 6.48 -18.36
CA HIS A 523 21.79 7.60 -18.34
C HIS A 523 20.98 8.88 -18.30
N SER A 524 21.21 9.70 -17.27
CA SER A 524 20.58 11.00 -17.14
C SER A 524 21.63 12.09 -17.21
N ARG A 525 21.51 12.99 -18.19
CA ARG A 525 22.48 14.05 -18.45
C ARG A 525 21.86 15.42 -18.24
N GLY A 526 22.22 16.09 -17.15
CA GLY A 526 21.84 17.46 -16.86
C GLY A 526 22.72 18.46 -17.58
N VAL A 527 22.12 19.42 -18.29
CA VAL A 527 22.80 20.43 -19.10
C VAL A 527 22.35 21.83 -18.68
N TYR A 528 23.32 22.72 -18.46
CA TYR A 528 23.13 24.14 -18.19
C TYR A 528 23.79 24.99 -19.27
N GLY A 529 23.05 25.96 -19.80
CA GLY A 529 23.54 26.93 -20.78
C GLY A 529 23.04 26.66 -22.21
N SER A 530 23.19 27.67 -23.07
CA SER A 530 22.85 27.63 -24.49
C SER A 530 24.05 28.12 -25.31
N GLU A 531 24.23 27.61 -26.53
CA GLU A 531 25.34 27.98 -27.42
C GLU A 531 25.43 29.50 -27.71
N ALA A 532 24.37 30.26 -27.43
CA ALA A 532 24.28 31.69 -27.71
C ALA A 532 24.78 32.60 -26.56
N ASP A 533 24.57 32.24 -25.29
CA ASP A 533 24.71 33.19 -24.17
C ASP A 533 25.56 32.70 -22.98
N ASN A 534 25.85 31.40 -22.83
CA ASN A 534 26.56 30.86 -21.65
C ASN A 534 27.45 29.65 -21.99
N PRO A 535 28.55 29.39 -21.24
CA PRO A 535 29.32 28.16 -21.38
C PRO A 535 28.45 26.94 -21.05
N ILE A 536 28.39 25.97 -21.96
CA ILE A 536 27.67 24.71 -21.76
C ILE A 536 28.41 23.88 -20.72
N VAL A 537 27.74 23.64 -19.59
CA VAL A 537 28.20 22.69 -18.56
C VAL A 537 27.22 21.52 -18.58
N ALA A 538 27.74 20.30 -18.64
CA ALA A 538 26.93 19.10 -18.63
C ALA A 538 27.51 18.06 -17.66
N ARG A 539 26.62 17.32 -17.00
CA ARG A 539 26.99 16.17 -16.15
C ARG A 539 26.04 15.02 -16.40
N GLU A 540 26.62 13.84 -16.60
CA GLU A 540 25.91 12.57 -16.75
C GLU A 540 25.98 11.79 -15.44
N ILE A 541 24.89 11.11 -15.11
CA ILE A 541 24.77 10.15 -14.02
C ILE A 541 24.18 8.87 -14.61
N ARG A 542 24.76 7.72 -14.28
CA ARG A 542 24.28 6.42 -14.74
C ARG A 542 23.62 5.67 -13.59
N TYR A 543 22.46 5.10 -13.86
CA TYR A 543 21.70 4.30 -12.91
C TYR A 543 21.64 2.86 -13.41
N TYR A 544 21.99 1.93 -12.53
CA TYR A 544 21.92 0.48 -12.74
C TYR A 544 20.73 -0.06 -11.95
N ILE A 545 19.63 -0.31 -12.64
CA ILE A 545 18.31 -0.54 -12.04
C ILE A 545 17.88 -1.98 -12.35
N PRO A 546 17.96 -2.92 -11.40
CA PRO A 546 17.21 -4.15 -11.53
C PRO A 546 15.72 -3.80 -11.48
N LEU A 547 14.96 -4.34 -12.43
CA LEU A 547 13.52 -4.20 -12.41
C LEU A 547 12.95 -5.38 -11.63
N PRO A 548 11.96 -5.13 -10.77
CA PRO A 548 11.22 -6.22 -10.20
C PRO A 548 10.58 -7.04 -11.32
N PRO A 549 10.34 -8.33 -11.06
CA PRO A 549 9.58 -9.13 -12.00
C PRO A 549 8.25 -8.42 -12.31
N SER A 550 7.70 -8.67 -13.50
CA SER A 550 6.56 -7.88 -14.04
C SER A 550 5.24 -8.02 -13.25
N ASP A 551 5.31 -8.65 -12.09
CA ASP A 551 4.34 -8.89 -11.03
C ASP A 551 4.63 -8.05 -9.76
N ALA A 552 5.47 -7.00 -9.84
CA ALA A 552 5.76 -6.07 -8.74
C ALA A 552 4.56 -5.21 -8.27
N SER A 553 3.48 -5.21 -9.05
CA SER A 553 2.15 -4.82 -8.55
C SER A 553 1.77 -5.85 -7.48
N GLY A 554 1.57 -5.42 -6.23
CA GLY A 554 1.36 -6.29 -5.07
C GLY A 554 0.78 -7.68 -5.39
N GLU A 555 1.42 -8.72 -4.86
CA GLU A 555 1.03 -10.10 -5.10
C GLU A 555 -0.25 -10.38 -4.29
N GLU A 556 -1.32 -10.79 -4.96
CA GLU A 556 -2.46 -11.38 -4.27
C GLU A 556 -2.11 -12.82 -3.92
N LYS A 557 -2.06 -13.08 -2.62
CA LYS A 557 -1.94 -14.46 -2.14
C LYS A 557 -3.31 -14.97 -1.74
N GLU A 558 -3.52 -16.25 -1.99
CA GLU A 558 -4.71 -16.99 -1.64
C GLU A 558 -4.33 -18.16 -0.76
N PHE A 559 -5.07 -18.33 0.33
CA PHE A 559 -5.07 -19.51 1.16
C PHE A 559 -6.40 -20.23 1.00
N HIS A 560 -6.33 -21.53 0.69
CA HIS A 560 -7.49 -22.41 0.52
C HIS A 560 -7.36 -23.59 1.49
N GLU A 561 -8.26 -23.65 2.45
CA GLU A 561 -8.42 -24.74 3.39
C GLU A 561 -9.59 -25.64 2.96
N ARG A 562 -9.25 -26.87 2.57
CA ARG A 562 -10.20 -27.95 2.21
C ARG A 562 -10.48 -28.91 3.36
N PHE A 563 -9.84 -28.69 4.50
CA PHE A 563 -9.90 -29.57 5.67
C PHE A 563 -9.42 -31.00 5.37
N ASP A 564 -8.46 -31.17 4.45
CA ASP A 564 -7.88 -32.48 4.10
C ASP A 564 -6.93 -33.06 5.18
N ASN A 565 -6.62 -32.28 6.22
CA ASN A 565 -5.72 -32.67 7.30
C ASN A 565 -6.44 -32.67 8.65
N ASP A 566 -6.68 -33.87 9.18
CA ASP A 566 -7.32 -34.11 10.48
C ASP A 566 -6.65 -33.40 11.66
N GLY A 567 -5.36 -33.05 11.54
CA GLY A 567 -4.60 -32.35 12.58
C GLY A 567 -4.84 -30.84 12.66
N LEU A 568 -5.57 -30.26 11.70
CA LEU A 568 -5.90 -28.83 11.62
C LEU A 568 -4.71 -27.89 11.95
N PRO A 569 -3.55 -28.07 11.30
CA PRO A 569 -2.33 -27.34 11.67
C PRO A 569 -2.47 -25.83 11.55
N ALA A 570 -3.26 -25.35 10.59
CA ALA A 570 -3.57 -23.95 10.34
C ALA A 570 -4.51 -23.31 11.37
N TRP A 571 -5.08 -24.08 12.31
CA TRP A 571 -6.13 -23.60 13.22
C TRP A 571 -5.76 -23.80 14.69
N ASN A 572 -6.28 -22.93 15.55
CA ASN A 572 -6.22 -23.09 17.01
C ASN A 572 -7.38 -23.96 17.48
N VAL A 573 -7.12 -25.27 17.64
CA VAL A 573 -8.12 -26.23 18.13
C VAL A 573 -8.23 -26.15 19.65
N LEU A 574 -9.44 -25.94 20.16
CA LEU A 574 -9.76 -25.93 21.59
C LEU A 574 -10.18 -27.33 22.09
N GLU A 575 -9.86 -27.62 23.36
CA GLU A 575 -10.32 -28.84 24.04
C GLU A 575 -11.85 -28.79 24.26
N GLY A 576 -12.56 -29.87 23.93
CA GLY A 576 -13.99 -29.98 24.19
C GLY A 576 -14.29 -30.52 25.59
N TYR A 577 -15.58 -30.68 25.89
CA TYR A 577 -16.05 -31.07 27.23
C TYR A 577 -15.57 -32.44 27.71
N GLY A 578 -15.25 -33.35 26.79
CA GLY A 578 -14.68 -34.67 27.09
C GLY A 578 -13.19 -34.65 27.45
N GLY A 579 -12.55 -33.47 27.47
CA GLY A 579 -11.11 -33.30 27.68
C GLY A 579 -10.30 -33.44 26.39
N PRO A 580 -8.97 -33.62 26.47
CA PRO A 580 -8.05 -33.61 25.31
C PRO A 580 -8.35 -34.65 24.22
N SER A 581 -9.16 -35.67 24.53
CA SER A 581 -9.59 -36.73 23.59
C SER A 581 -10.88 -36.42 22.83
N ASP A 582 -11.53 -35.29 23.09
CA ASP A 582 -12.78 -34.87 22.44
C ASP A 582 -12.67 -33.38 22.06
N PRO A 583 -12.10 -33.05 20.89
CA PRO A 583 -11.89 -31.65 20.48
C PRO A 583 -13.21 -30.97 20.11
N GLN A 584 -13.30 -29.64 20.27
CA GLN A 584 -14.51 -28.89 19.89
C GLN A 584 -14.80 -28.94 18.39
N HIS A 585 -13.75 -29.01 17.56
CA HIS A 585 -13.84 -29.07 16.11
C HIS A 585 -13.01 -30.25 15.61
N GLN A 586 -13.52 -30.93 14.58
CA GLN A 586 -12.85 -32.09 13.98
C GLN A 586 -13.17 -32.18 12.50
N VAL A 587 -12.20 -32.63 11.70
CA VAL A 587 -12.43 -33.01 10.30
C VAL A 587 -13.25 -34.30 10.25
N GLU A 588 -14.33 -34.28 9.46
CA GLU A 588 -15.12 -35.48 9.15
C GLU A 588 -15.49 -35.53 7.67
N SER A 589 -15.68 -36.74 7.15
CA SER A 589 -16.18 -36.93 5.79
C SER A 589 -17.70 -36.77 5.75
N ILE A 590 -18.19 -35.78 5.00
CA ILE A 590 -19.59 -35.44 4.79
C ILE A 590 -19.89 -35.47 3.29
N ASP A 591 -20.76 -36.38 2.86
CA ASP A 591 -21.14 -36.62 1.47
C ASP A 591 -19.95 -36.95 0.53
N GLY A 592 -18.92 -37.61 1.09
CA GLY A 592 -17.73 -38.04 0.34
C GLY A 592 -16.62 -37.00 0.28
N ASP A 593 -16.75 -35.88 0.98
CA ASP A 593 -15.75 -34.82 1.08
C ASP A 593 -15.40 -34.46 2.52
N ASN A 594 -14.21 -33.93 2.77
CA ASN A 594 -13.77 -33.55 4.11
C ASN A 594 -14.31 -32.17 4.50
N ALA A 595 -14.84 -32.05 5.70
CA ALA A 595 -15.36 -30.79 6.22
C ALA A 595 -15.04 -30.64 7.71
N LEU A 596 -14.94 -29.40 8.18
CA LEU A 596 -14.76 -29.08 9.59
C LEU A 596 -16.09 -29.16 10.33
N ARG A 597 -16.28 -30.21 11.13
CA ARG A 597 -17.48 -30.41 11.94
C ARG A 597 -17.33 -29.84 13.34
N VAL A 598 -18.39 -29.20 13.85
CA VAL A 598 -18.48 -28.78 15.26
C VAL A 598 -18.96 -29.97 16.10
N LYS A 599 -18.11 -30.43 17.03
CA LYS A 599 -18.36 -31.62 17.86
C LYS A 599 -18.94 -31.29 19.23
N SER A 600 -18.54 -30.15 19.81
CA SER A 600 -19.03 -29.66 21.09
C SER A 600 -18.89 -28.15 21.20
N THR A 601 -19.78 -27.51 21.94
CA THR A 601 -19.64 -26.12 22.40
C THR A 601 -19.07 -26.09 23.83
N ASP A 602 -18.57 -24.95 24.30
CA ASP A 602 -18.07 -24.81 25.68
C ASP A 602 -19.14 -25.19 26.73
N LEU A 603 -18.73 -25.83 27.83
CA LEU A 603 -19.62 -26.37 28.88
C LEU A 603 -19.16 -26.00 30.31
N ALA A 604 -20.09 -25.41 31.07
CA ALA A 604 -20.23 -25.58 32.52
C ALA A 604 -21.71 -25.89 32.85
N PRO A 605 -22.03 -26.66 33.91
CA PRO A 605 -23.40 -27.03 34.23
C PRO A 605 -24.15 -25.83 34.80
N ALA A 606 -25.32 -25.52 34.23
CA ALA A 606 -26.25 -24.47 34.64
C ALA A 606 -25.71 -23.03 34.49
N THR A 607 -25.87 -22.51 33.26
CA THR A 607 -26.33 -21.16 32.85
C THR A 607 -25.39 -20.47 31.84
N GLN A 608 -25.76 -20.56 30.55
CA GLN A 608 -25.57 -19.52 29.50
C GLN A 608 -24.40 -19.51 28.46
N ALA A 609 -23.69 -20.60 28.13
CA ALA A 609 -22.75 -20.58 26.98
C ALA A 609 -23.03 -21.65 25.90
N ILE A 610 -23.31 -21.22 24.67
CA ILE A 610 -23.84 -21.98 23.51
C ILE A 610 -23.22 -21.52 22.19
N GLU A 611 -21.91 -21.25 22.20
CA GLU A 611 -21.15 -20.78 21.05
C GLU A 611 -19.93 -21.67 20.81
N SER A 612 -19.45 -21.67 19.56
CA SER A 612 -18.18 -22.30 19.16
C SER A 612 -17.38 -21.29 18.36
N LEU A 613 -16.07 -21.22 18.57
CA LEU A 613 -15.15 -20.37 17.80
C LEU A 613 -13.83 -21.12 17.58
N ILE A 614 -13.41 -21.20 16.32
CA ILE A 614 -12.07 -21.68 15.95
C ILE A 614 -11.34 -20.57 15.20
N THR A 615 -10.08 -20.29 15.55
CA THR A 615 -9.32 -19.17 14.99
C THR A 615 -8.19 -19.62 14.08
N LEU A 616 -7.95 -18.86 13.02
CA LEU A 616 -6.90 -19.12 12.03
C LEU A 616 -5.55 -18.66 12.55
N LYS A 617 -4.53 -19.53 12.45
CA LYS A 617 -3.11 -19.20 12.65
C LYS A 617 -2.51 -18.67 11.36
N TRP A 618 -2.87 -17.43 11.01
CA TRP A 618 -2.48 -16.83 9.74
C TRP A 618 -0.96 -16.61 9.61
N ASP A 619 -0.22 -16.63 10.72
CA ASP A 619 1.24 -16.53 10.79
C ASP A 619 1.95 -17.89 10.68
N ASP A 620 1.20 -19.00 10.62
CA ASP A 620 1.79 -20.33 10.44
C ASP A 620 2.43 -20.45 9.04
N PRO A 621 3.65 -21.00 8.93
CA PRO A 621 4.32 -21.19 7.64
C PRO A 621 3.52 -22.02 6.61
N LEU A 622 2.55 -22.83 7.05
CA LEU A 622 1.67 -23.60 6.17
C LEU A 622 0.56 -22.77 5.52
N VAL A 623 0.18 -21.65 6.14
CA VAL A 623 -0.87 -20.76 5.63
C VAL A 623 -0.28 -19.76 4.62
N ASP A 624 0.97 -19.32 4.83
CA ASP A 624 1.69 -18.34 3.98
C ASP A 624 0.94 -17.00 3.77
N MET A 625 0.07 -16.64 4.72
CA MET A 625 -0.72 -15.41 4.71
C MET A 625 -0.33 -14.47 5.85
N ASN A 626 0.97 -14.13 5.97
CA ASN A 626 1.46 -13.27 7.04
C ASN A 626 0.83 -11.86 6.96
N LEU A 627 -0.34 -11.67 7.56
CA LEU A 627 -1.15 -10.45 7.49
C LEU A 627 -0.41 -9.23 8.03
N SER A 628 0.60 -9.42 8.88
CA SER A 628 1.49 -8.33 9.31
C SER A 628 2.25 -7.72 8.14
N ASP A 629 2.61 -8.50 7.12
CA ASP A 629 3.32 -8.01 5.93
C ASP A 629 2.38 -7.29 4.96
N SER A 630 1.14 -7.78 4.80
CA SER A 630 0.07 -7.06 4.08
C SER A 630 -0.26 -5.71 4.72
N LEU A 631 -0.35 -5.66 6.05
CA LEU A 631 -0.54 -4.44 6.83
C LEU A 631 0.59 -3.42 6.57
N LYS A 632 1.85 -3.86 6.59
CA LYS A 632 3.02 -3.00 6.31
C LYS A 632 2.98 -2.45 4.90
N PHE A 633 2.70 -3.30 3.91
CA PHE A 633 2.63 -2.92 2.50
C PHE A 633 1.61 -1.81 2.24
N SER A 634 0.47 -1.92 2.90
CA SER A 634 -0.66 -0.99 2.74
C SER A 634 -0.53 0.26 3.61
N GLY A 635 0.61 0.49 4.27
CA GLY A 635 0.86 1.69 5.06
C GLY A 635 0.14 1.69 6.41
N GLY A 636 -0.10 0.51 6.99
CA GLY A 636 -0.81 0.34 8.25
C GLY A 636 -2.31 0.13 8.11
N PHE A 637 -2.79 -0.29 6.93
CA PHE A 637 -4.19 -0.66 6.71
C PHE A 637 -4.29 -2.13 6.30
N LEU A 638 -5.18 -2.91 6.90
CA LEU A 638 -5.33 -4.34 6.60
C LEU A 638 -6.61 -4.57 5.78
N SER A 639 -6.47 -5.05 4.55
CA SER A 639 -7.62 -5.39 3.69
C SER A 639 -7.50 -6.84 3.21
N TYR A 640 -8.61 -7.58 3.25
CA TYR A 640 -8.68 -8.96 2.81
C TYR A 640 -10.12 -9.37 2.49
N ASN A 641 -10.25 -10.45 1.73
CA ASN A 641 -11.52 -11.15 1.49
C ASN A 641 -11.45 -12.52 2.17
N ALA A 642 -12.52 -12.89 2.86
CA ALA A 642 -12.65 -14.22 3.48
C ALA A 642 -13.96 -14.85 3.05
N GLN A 643 -13.93 -16.15 2.74
CA GLN A 643 -15.12 -16.92 2.37
C GLN A 643 -15.15 -18.26 3.09
N VAL A 644 -16.36 -18.78 3.31
CA VAL A 644 -16.58 -20.12 3.87
C VAL A 644 -17.87 -20.69 3.33
N LYS A 645 -17.93 -22.01 3.12
CA LYS A 645 -19.18 -22.73 2.87
C LYS A 645 -19.72 -23.30 4.17
N ILE A 646 -21.03 -23.18 4.36
CA ILE A 646 -21.69 -23.54 5.61
C ILE A 646 -22.75 -24.59 5.29
N GLY A 647 -22.61 -25.76 5.91
CA GLY A 647 -23.54 -26.87 5.77
C GLY A 647 -24.12 -27.31 7.10
N PHE A 648 -25.16 -28.15 7.01
CA PHE A 648 -25.87 -28.69 8.17
C PHE A 648 -26.01 -30.20 8.06
N GLN A 649 -25.74 -30.93 9.13
CA GLN A 649 -25.92 -32.36 9.23
C GLN A 649 -26.45 -32.72 10.61
N ARG A 650 -27.42 -33.62 10.68
CA ARG A 650 -28.01 -34.02 11.97
C ARG A 650 -26.96 -34.58 12.93
N ASP A 651 -26.96 -34.06 14.16
CA ASP A 651 -26.18 -34.63 15.26
C ASP A 651 -26.96 -35.77 15.93
N THR A 652 -26.54 -37.00 15.69
CA THR A 652 -27.18 -38.21 16.24
C THR A 652 -26.87 -38.45 17.72
N ARG A 653 -25.95 -37.66 18.33
CA ARG A 653 -25.48 -37.84 19.71
C ARG A 653 -26.35 -37.16 20.77
N ARG A 654 -27.25 -36.24 20.38
CA ARG A 654 -28.23 -35.59 21.27
C ARG A 654 -29.68 -35.83 20.81
N PRO A 655 -30.21 -37.06 20.92
CA PRO A 655 -31.61 -37.35 20.66
C PRO A 655 -32.42 -36.83 21.85
N GLY A 656 -33.09 -35.69 21.73
CA GLY A 656 -33.79 -35.15 22.90
C GLY A 656 -34.80 -34.04 22.68
N HIS A 657 -34.41 -32.87 22.16
CA HIS A 657 -35.23 -31.68 22.47
C HIS A 657 -35.43 -30.62 21.37
N GLU A 658 -34.80 -30.69 20.19
CA GLU A 658 -34.77 -29.51 19.28
C GLU A 658 -34.78 -29.79 17.77
N PHE A 659 -35.05 -31.03 17.35
CA PHE A 659 -35.26 -31.35 15.94
C PHE A 659 -36.73 -31.70 15.72
N GLU A 660 -37.33 -31.19 14.64
CA GLU A 660 -38.63 -31.67 14.20
C GLU A 660 -38.47 -33.16 13.85
N GLU A 661 -39.24 -34.02 14.54
CA GLU A 661 -38.97 -35.46 14.65
C GLU A 661 -39.09 -36.26 13.32
N ASP A 662 -39.33 -35.63 12.18
CA ASP A 662 -39.68 -36.31 10.93
C ASP A 662 -39.12 -35.62 9.68
N ASP A 663 -37.79 -35.50 9.62
CA ASP A 663 -36.98 -35.22 8.42
C ASP A 663 -36.61 -33.74 8.20
N THR A 664 -35.41 -33.38 8.65
CA THR A 664 -34.40 -32.63 7.87
C THR A 664 -33.07 -32.64 8.66
N ASP A 665 -31.94 -32.73 7.98
CA ASP A 665 -30.58 -32.51 8.54
C ASP A 665 -30.33 -31.04 8.99
N PHE A 666 -31.40 -30.23 9.05
CA PHE A 666 -31.36 -28.78 9.17
C PHE A 666 -31.93 -28.34 10.53
N PRO A 667 -31.14 -27.66 11.39
CA PRO A 667 -31.59 -27.24 12.71
C PRO A 667 -32.65 -26.14 12.65
N LYS A 668 -33.59 -26.13 13.61
CA LYS A 668 -34.63 -25.08 13.72
C LYS A 668 -34.05 -23.69 14.02
N TYR A 669 -33.06 -23.63 14.92
CA TYR A 669 -32.34 -22.40 15.27
C TYR A 669 -30.85 -22.62 15.09
N TYR A 670 -30.18 -21.65 14.46
CA TYR A 670 -28.75 -21.72 14.20
C TYR A 670 -28.19 -20.32 13.95
N GLY A 671 -26.93 -20.12 14.31
CA GLY A 671 -26.08 -19.06 13.80
C GLY A 671 -24.76 -19.65 13.34
N ALA A 672 -24.28 -19.30 12.16
CA ALA A 672 -22.98 -19.77 11.68
C ALA A 672 -22.36 -18.79 10.68
N GLY A 673 -21.04 -18.60 10.75
CA GLY A 673 -20.33 -17.79 9.77
C GLY A 673 -18.88 -17.47 10.11
N ILE A 674 -18.44 -16.27 9.73
CA ILE A 674 -17.06 -15.80 9.84
C ILE A 674 -16.98 -14.69 10.88
N THR A 675 -16.02 -14.81 11.81
CA THR A 675 -15.57 -13.74 12.71
C THR A 675 -14.30 -13.13 12.15
N PHE A 676 -14.20 -11.80 12.15
CA PHE A 676 -13.09 -11.05 11.60
C PHE A 676 -12.79 -9.81 12.44
N ARG A 677 -11.58 -9.24 12.29
CA ARG A 677 -11.04 -8.25 13.23
C ARG A 677 -11.11 -8.77 14.65
N LEU A 678 -10.71 -10.01 14.89
CA LEU A 678 -10.76 -10.56 16.23
C LEU A 678 -9.65 -9.94 17.11
N ASP A 679 -10.03 -9.38 18.26
CA ASP A 679 -9.09 -8.89 19.27
C ASP A 679 -9.50 -9.46 20.63
N PRO A 680 -8.97 -10.63 21.00
CA PRO A 680 -9.31 -11.25 22.27
C PRO A 680 -8.63 -10.53 23.43
N ILE A 681 -9.30 -10.46 24.58
CA ILE A 681 -8.70 -9.95 25.81
C ILE A 681 -7.58 -10.89 26.30
N ASP A 682 -7.84 -12.21 26.24
CA ASP A 682 -6.86 -13.26 26.47
C ASP A 682 -6.82 -14.23 25.28
N PRO A 683 -5.72 -14.27 24.50
CA PRO A 683 -5.55 -15.21 23.38
C PRO A 683 -5.63 -16.69 23.79
N GLY A 684 -5.36 -17.01 25.06
CA GLY A 684 -5.43 -18.38 25.59
C GLY A 684 -6.83 -18.81 26.04
N ASN A 685 -7.78 -17.88 26.15
CA ASN A 685 -9.13 -18.13 26.66
C ASN A 685 -10.17 -17.19 26.00
N LEU A 686 -10.37 -17.41 24.70
CA LEU A 686 -11.13 -16.51 23.82
C LEU A 686 -12.58 -16.25 24.25
N LEU A 687 -13.26 -17.24 24.85
CA LEU A 687 -14.69 -17.19 25.15
C LEU A 687 -15.01 -16.76 26.60
N ALA A 688 -14.06 -16.84 27.53
CA ALA A 688 -14.32 -16.55 28.94
C ALA A 688 -14.19 -15.07 29.31
N GLU A 689 -13.22 -14.35 28.74
CA GLU A 689 -12.98 -12.93 29.03
C GLU A 689 -13.66 -11.99 28.01
N GLY A 690 -14.13 -12.54 26.89
CA GLY A 690 -14.74 -11.81 25.79
C GLY A 690 -13.71 -11.22 24.83
N TYR A 691 -14.20 -10.64 23.74
CA TYR A 691 -13.38 -10.15 22.64
C TYR A 691 -14.05 -8.96 21.95
N ASN A 692 -13.24 -8.12 21.30
CA ASN A 692 -13.75 -7.20 20.28
C ASN A 692 -13.71 -7.93 18.94
N SER A 693 -14.80 -7.90 18.17
CA SER A 693 -14.78 -8.38 16.80
C SER A 693 -15.98 -7.90 16.00
N TYR A 694 -15.91 -8.15 14.69
CA TYR A 694 -17.08 -8.21 13.83
C TYR A 694 -17.33 -9.65 13.41
N GLY A 695 -18.57 -9.95 13.05
CA GLY A 695 -18.86 -11.20 12.37
C GLY A 695 -20.05 -11.08 11.45
N ILE A 696 -20.10 -12.00 10.49
CA ILE A 696 -21.21 -12.17 9.57
C ILE A 696 -21.75 -13.58 9.70
N SER A 697 -23.06 -13.76 9.68
CA SER A 697 -23.68 -15.07 9.90
C SER A 697 -24.96 -15.26 9.13
N PHE A 698 -25.19 -16.49 8.69
CA PHE A 698 -26.56 -16.96 8.53
C PHE A 698 -27.15 -17.16 9.92
N LEU A 699 -28.34 -16.62 10.15
CA LEU A 699 -29.02 -16.67 11.44
C LEU A 699 -30.50 -17.02 11.27
N ARG A 700 -30.97 -17.93 12.14
CA ARG A 700 -32.39 -18.11 12.46
C ARG A 700 -32.49 -18.27 13.97
N ALA A 701 -33.13 -17.31 14.62
CA ALA A 701 -33.18 -17.17 16.07
C ALA A 701 -34.59 -16.79 16.53
N ASN A 702 -34.87 -16.90 17.83
CA ASN A 702 -36.14 -16.53 18.43
C ASN A 702 -35.91 -15.87 19.79
N MET A 703 -36.16 -14.57 19.86
CA MET A 703 -36.04 -13.75 21.05
C MET A 703 -37.12 -14.07 22.08
N PHE A 704 -36.77 -13.92 23.36
CA PHE A 704 -37.73 -14.02 24.45
C PHE A 704 -38.37 -12.66 24.76
N ASN A 705 -39.53 -12.38 24.17
CA ASN A 705 -40.40 -11.29 24.64
C ASN A 705 -41.16 -11.79 25.87
N GLY A 706 -40.76 -11.38 27.07
CA GLY A 706 -41.34 -11.80 28.37
C GLY A 706 -42.80 -11.39 28.63
N LEU A 707 -43.65 -11.38 27.60
CA LEU A 707 -45.07 -11.06 27.60
C LEU A 707 -45.98 -12.30 27.56
N GLU A 708 -45.45 -13.51 27.30
CA GLU A 708 -46.23 -14.73 27.50
C GLU A 708 -46.37 -15.03 28.99
N SER A 709 -47.62 -15.10 29.46
CA SER A 709 -48.00 -15.20 30.88
C SER A 709 -47.70 -16.54 31.55
N ASP A 710 -46.98 -17.44 30.88
CA ASP A 710 -46.52 -18.71 31.47
C ASP A 710 -45.03 -18.59 31.79
N PRO A 711 -44.62 -18.63 33.08
CA PRO A 711 -43.21 -18.64 33.40
C PRO A 711 -42.62 -19.96 32.87
N PRO A 712 -41.55 -19.93 32.05
CA PRO A 712 -40.93 -21.16 31.62
C PRO A 712 -40.47 -21.93 32.85
N GLY A 713 -40.65 -23.25 32.84
CA GLY A 713 -40.00 -24.12 33.81
C GLY A 713 -38.49 -23.86 33.81
N PRO A 714 -37.75 -24.28 34.86
CA PRO A 714 -36.32 -23.97 35.03
C PRO A 714 -35.34 -24.49 33.95
N TYR A 715 -35.83 -24.94 32.78
CA TYR A 715 -35.08 -25.55 31.69
C TYR A 715 -35.37 -24.96 30.29
N GLU A 716 -36.20 -23.93 30.16
CA GLU A 716 -36.68 -23.45 28.85
C GLU A 716 -36.06 -22.09 28.46
N TYR A 717 -34.76 -22.11 28.15
CA TYR A 717 -34.13 -21.10 27.28
C TYR A 717 -34.18 -21.67 25.85
N TYR A 718 -34.98 -21.08 24.95
CA TYR A 718 -35.52 -21.80 23.80
C TYR A 718 -34.55 -21.98 22.61
N ASP A 719 -33.70 -21.01 22.26
CA ASP A 719 -32.79 -21.10 21.08
C ASP A 719 -31.28 -20.97 21.42
N ASN A 720 -30.97 -20.40 22.59
CA ASN A 720 -29.62 -20.18 23.10
C ASN A 720 -28.76 -19.25 22.22
N ILE A 721 -29.39 -18.36 21.46
CA ILE A 721 -28.75 -17.30 20.70
C ILE A 721 -28.91 -16.00 21.51
N LYS A 722 -27.96 -15.07 21.39
CA LYS A 722 -28.05 -13.78 22.09
C LYS A 722 -29.14 -12.93 21.44
N ASP A 723 -30.12 -12.49 22.21
CA ASP A 723 -31.24 -11.65 21.75
C ASP A 723 -30.75 -10.41 20.98
N GLN A 724 -29.64 -9.80 21.39
CA GLN A 724 -29.08 -8.61 20.75
C GLN A 724 -28.56 -8.83 19.31
N LEU A 725 -28.43 -10.09 18.86
CA LEU A 725 -28.10 -10.43 17.49
C LEU A 725 -29.32 -10.44 16.57
N VAL A 726 -30.53 -10.47 17.12
CA VAL A 726 -31.77 -10.49 16.35
C VAL A 726 -32.23 -9.05 16.11
N PRO A 727 -32.36 -8.61 14.84
CA PRO A 727 -32.82 -7.26 14.55
C PRO A 727 -34.27 -7.05 15.00
N MET A 728 -34.49 -5.97 15.76
CA MET A 728 -35.80 -5.41 16.07
C MET A 728 -35.72 -3.90 15.89
N TYR A 729 -36.65 -3.33 15.13
CA TYR A 729 -36.79 -1.87 15.05
C TYR A 729 -38.22 -1.47 14.67
N ASP A 730 -38.62 -0.29 15.11
CA ASP A 730 -39.83 0.37 14.60
C ASP A 730 -39.54 0.94 13.21
N ASP A 731 -40.25 0.47 12.19
CA ASP A 731 -40.14 1.08 10.87
C ASP A 731 -40.66 2.53 10.93
N ALA A 732 -39.74 3.48 10.81
CA ALA A 732 -40.01 4.92 10.89
C ALA A 732 -41.01 5.42 9.82
N GLY A 733 -41.28 4.62 8.78
CA GLY A 733 -42.26 4.94 7.73
C GLY A 733 -43.68 4.43 8.00
N THR A 734 -43.85 3.34 8.76
CA THR A 734 -45.13 2.63 8.92
C THR A 734 -45.60 2.53 10.36
N GLY A 735 -44.70 2.68 11.34
CA GLY A 735 -44.99 2.47 12.76
C GLY A 735 -45.25 1.01 13.13
N GLU A 736 -44.90 0.08 12.24
CA GLU A 736 -44.99 -1.36 12.45
C GLU A 736 -43.67 -1.88 13.05
N GLU A 737 -43.76 -2.69 14.11
CA GLU A 737 -42.61 -3.33 14.73
C GLU A 737 -42.12 -4.44 13.80
N VAL A 738 -40.93 -4.26 13.22
CA VAL A 738 -40.31 -5.26 12.34
C VAL A 738 -39.55 -6.26 13.21
N ASP A 739 -40.18 -7.41 13.44
CA ASP A 739 -39.62 -8.53 14.21
C ASP A 739 -39.03 -9.60 13.26
N MET A 740 -37.74 -9.91 13.43
CA MET A 740 -37.02 -10.93 12.64
C MET A 740 -36.97 -12.31 13.33
N ASN A 741 -37.81 -12.54 14.35
CA ASN A 741 -37.96 -13.83 15.00
C ASN A 741 -38.35 -14.94 14.03
N ASN A 742 -37.66 -16.07 14.13
CA ASN A 742 -37.84 -17.29 13.35
C ASN A 742 -37.63 -17.12 11.83
N GLU A 743 -37.09 -15.98 11.39
CA GLU A 743 -36.79 -15.69 9.99
C GLU A 743 -35.36 -16.10 9.61
N ASN A 744 -35.16 -16.53 8.36
CA ASN A 744 -33.81 -16.74 7.83
C ASN A 744 -33.23 -15.40 7.38
N ILE A 745 -32.14 -14.97 8.02
CA ILE A 745 -31.45 -13.72 7.72
C ILE A 745 -29.95 -13.94 7.57
N ILE A 746 -29.31 -13.01 6.85
CA ILE A 746 -27.87 -12.76 6.97
C ILE A 746 -27.71 -11.56 7.88
N VAL A 747 -26.92 -11.69 8.95
CA VAL A 747 -26.69 -10.62 9.91
C VAL A 747 -25.19 -10.31 9.99
N LEU A 748 -24.87 -9.02 9.91
CA LEU A 748 -23.58 -8.47 10.30
C LEU A 748 -23.72 -7.97 11.74
N TRP A 749 -22.78 -8.34 12.62
CA TRP A 749 -22.81 -8.01 14.03
C TRP A 749 -21.43 -7.59 14.55
N SER A 750 -21.44 -6.88 15.68
CA SER A 750 -20.24 -6.56 16.47
C SER A 750 -20.32 -7.25 17.83
N ALA A 751 -19.16 -7.64 18.36
CA ALA A 751 -19.00 -8.12 19.73
C ALA A 751 -18.02 -7.22 20.47
N LYS A 752 -18.33 -6.94 21.74
CA LYS A 752 -17.46 -6.22 22.69
C LYS A 752 -17.24 -7.07 23.94
N PRO A 753 -16.14 -6.84 24.68
CA PRO A 753 -15.86 -7.43 25.99
C PRO A 753 -17.09 -7.50 26.90
N GLY A 754 -17.21 -8.62 27.62
CA GLY A 754 -18.36 -8.91 28.48
C GLY A 754 -19.58 -9.50 27.76
N ASN A 755 -19.38 -10.15 26.60
CA ASN A 755 -20.42 -10.81 25.80
C ASN A 755 -21.53 -9.86 25.31
N ASN A 756 -21.13 -8.63 24.96
CA ASN A 756 -22.02 -7.61 24.43
C ASN A 756 -22.05 -7.70 22.91
N PHE A 757 -22.96 -8.51 22.38
CA PHE A 757 -23.22 -8.61 20.94
C PHE A 757 -24.23 -7.54 20.52
N ASN A 758 -24.09 -7.02 19.30
CA ASN A 758 -25.08 -6.13 18.68
C ASN A 758 -25.18 -6.43 17.19
N TRP A 759 -26.39 -6.55 16.66
CA TRP A 759 -26.59 -6.52 15.21
C TRP A 759 -26.24 -5.13 14.65
N MET A 760 -25.61 -5.10 13.48
CA MET A 760 -25.17 -3.89 12.78
C MET A 760 -25.96 -3.67 11.49
N ALA A 761 -26.17 -4.74 10.72
CA ALA A 761 -26.92 -4.72 9.47
C ALA A 761 -27.53 -6.10 9.23
N TYR A 762 -28.67 -6.16 8.56
CA TYR A 762 -29.27 -7.44 8.20
C TYR A 762 -29.86 -7.45 6.79
N LYS A 763 -29.94 -8.66 6.23
CA LYS A 763 -30.62 -8.97 4.97
C LYS A 763 -31.57 -10.14 5.21
N LYS A 764 -32.86 -9.93 4.99
CA LYS A 764 -33.83 -11.02 4.96
C LYS A 764 -33.60 -11.83 3.68
N ILE A 765 -33.42 -13.14 3.84
CA ILE A 765 -33.21 -14.09 2.73
C ILE A 765 -34.40 -15.04 2.59
N SER A 766 -35.55 -14.61 3.09
CA SER A 766 -36.83 -15.31 3.06
C SER A 766 -37.97 -14.33 2.81
N LYS A 767 -39.01 -14.76 2.08
CA LYS A 767 -40.24 -14.02 1.81
C LYS A 767 -41.43 -14.95 2.00
N ASN A 768 -42.54 -14.43 2.51
CA ASN A 768 -43.78 -15.19 2.62
C ASN A 768 -44.60 -14.99 1.33
N ILE A 769 -44.88 -16.08 0.62
CA ILE A 769 -45.77 -16.08 -0.56
C ILE A 769 -47.22 -16.21 -0.10
N TYR A 770 -47.45 -17.18 0.79
CA TYR A 770 -48.78 -17.46 1.31
C TYR A 770 -48.69 -17.76 2.80
N MET A 771 -49.68 -17.30 3.57
CA MET A 771 -49.85 -17.70 4.96
C MET A 771 -51.35 -17.77 5.23
N LEU A 772 -51.78 -18.88 5.81
CA LEU A 772 -53.15 -19.08 6.23
C LEU A 772 -53.39 -18.25 7.49
N GLU A 773 -54.19 -17.20 7.37
CA GLU A 773 -54.66 -16.42 8.52
C GLU A 773 -56.07 -16.84 8.92
N ASP A 774 -56.47 -16.52 10.15
CA ASP A 774 -57.82 -16.80 10.68
C ASP A 774 -58.94 -16.27 9.78
N ALA A 775 -58.72 -15.15 9.10
CA ALA A 775 -59.67 -14.56 8.15
C ALA A 775 -59.80 -15.33 6.83
N ASP A 776 -58.79 -16.13 6.46
CA ASP A 776 -58.68 -16.82 5.17
C ASP A 776 -59.30 -18.21 5.13
N TYR A 777 -59.73 -18.74 6.28
CA TYR A 777 -60.36 -20.05 6.35
C TYR A 777 -61.62 -20.16 5.47
N GLY A 778 -62.33 -19.05 5.21
CA GLY A 778 -63.49 -19.03 4.31
C GLY A 778 -63.15 -19.18 2.82
N ASN A 779 -61.89 -19.02 2.43
CA ASN A 779 -61.43 -19.03 1.04
C ASN A 779 -61.07 -20.44 0.54
N TRP A 780 -61.00 -21.42 1.43
CA TRP A 780 -60.71 -22.81 1.10
C TRP A 780 -61.97 -23.59 0.72
N ILE A 781 -61.84 -24.48 -0.26
CA ILE A 781 -62.95 -25.31 -0.74
C ILE A 781 -62.96 -26.63 0.03
N LEU A 782 -64.08 -26.90 0.68
CA LEU A 782 -64.29 -28.07 1.54
C LEU A 782 -65.12 -29.13 0.82
N ALA A 783 -64.75 -30.40 0.96
CA ALA A 783 -65.57 -31.55 0.60
C ALA A 783 -65.44 -32.64 1.68
N GLY A 784 -66.57 -33.23 2.11
CA GLY A 784 -66.60 -34.16 3.24
C GLY A 784 -66.56 -33.42 4.60
N ASP A 785 -66.02 -34.07 5.64
CA ASP A 785 -66.09 -33.60 7.03
C ASP A 785 -64.99 -32.60 7.43
N TRP A 786 -64.40 -31.85 6.49
CA TRP A 786 -63.44 -30.80 6.83
C TRP A 786 -64.17 -29.56 7.38
N SER A 787 -63.68 -29.04 8.50
CA SER A 787 -64.22 -27.83 9.14
C SER A 787 -63.13 -27.07 9.89
N PRO A 788 -63.21 -25.73 9.96
CA PRO A 788 -62.37 -24.97 10.87
C PRO A 788 -62.86 -25.20 12.31
N THR A 789 -61.94 -25.41 13.24
CA THR A 789 -62.28 -25.62 14.65
C THR A 789 -61.24 -24.99 15.57
N PHE A 790 -61.62 -24.81 16.84
CA PHE A 790 -60.74 -24.31 17.89
C PHE A 790 -60.30 -25.48 18.75
N ASN A 791 -59.02 -25.56 19.09
CA ASN A 791 -58.54 -26.61 19.98
C ASN A 791 -58.66 -26.14 21.44
N SER A 792 -58.80 -27.09 22.36
CA SER A 792 -58.70 -26.82 23.80
C SER A 792 -57.27 -26.92 24.34
N TYR A 793 -56.27 -27.22 23.50
CA TYR A 793 -54.88 -27.53 23.92
C TYR A 793 -53.82 -26.50 23.48
N ASN A 794 -54.08 -25.68 22.46
CA ASN A 794 -53.30 -24.47 22.18
C ASN A 794 -54.23 -23.27 22.38
N ASN A 795 -53.91 -22.40 23.33
CA ASN A 795 -54.71 -21.22 23.58
C ASN A 795 -54.62 -20.30 22.34
N SER A 796 -55.71 -20.23 21.56
CA SER A 796 -56.13 -19.14 20.67
C SER A 796 -56.04 -19.26 19.14
N THR A 797 -55.48 -20.30 18.51
CA THR A 797 -55.44 -20.40 17.03
C THR A 797 -56.54 -21.29 16.43
N MET A 798 -57.17 -20.81 15.36
CA MET A 798 -58.12 -21.59 14.57
C MET A 798 -57.33 -22.58 13.70
N HIS A 799 -57.81 -23.81 13.53
CA HIS A 799 -57.12 -24.82 12.72
C HIS A 799 -58.12 -25.65 11.89
N TRP A 800 -57.64 -26.32 10.85
CA TRP A 800 -58.45 -27.23 10.05
C TRP A 800 -58.57 -28.60 10.70
N TYR A 801 -59.77 -29.13 10.77
CA TYR A 801 -60.04 -30.49 11.25
C TYR A 801 -60.89 -31.26 10.25
N SER A 802 -60.41 -32.44 9.84
CA SER A 802 -61.23 -33.44 9.16
C SER A 802 -61.85 -34.38 10.18
N GLY A 803 -63.19 -34.45 10.20
CA GLY A 803 -63.94 -35.42 10.99
C GLY A 803 -63.59 -36.88 10.67
N SER A 804 -63.91 -37.77 11.61
CA SER A 804 -63.60 -39.20 11.51
C SER A 804 -64.70 -40.06 10.88
N THR A 805 -65.63 -39.48 10.12
CA THR A 805 -66.83 -40.20 9.65
C THR A 805 -66.87 -40.43 8.15
N THR A 806 -66.28 -39.54 7.34
CA THR A 806 -66.24 -39.65 5.88
C THR A 806 -64.87 -39.25 5.31
N THR A 807 -64.57 -39.71 4.11
CA THR A 807 -63.40 -39.25 3.36
C THR A 807 -63.66 -37.85 2.83
N GLY A 808 -62.72 -36.93 3.04
CA GLY A 808 -62.88 -35.53 2.66
C GLY A 808 -61.59 -34.90 2.13
N THR A 809 -61.74 -33.80 1.41
CA THR A 809 -60.63 -33.00 0.89
C THR A 809 -60.77 -31.53 1.25
N LEU A 810 -59.64 -30.90 1.56
CA LEU A 810 -59.48 -29.47 1.80
C LEU A 810 -58.60 -28.90 0.69
N THR A 811 -59.12 -27.97 -0.12
CA THR A 811 -58.40 -27.40 -1.28
C THR A 811 -58.17 -25.90 -1.11
N SER A 812 -56.95 -25.44 -1.36
CA SER A 812 -56.55 -24.04 -1.26
C SER A 812 -57.16 -23.16 -2.37
N PRO A 813 -57.19 -21.83 -2.16
CA PRO A 813 -57.32 -20.88 -3.26
C PRO A 813 -56.15 -21.01 -4.26
N ASP A 814 -56.23 -20.26 -5.36
CA ASP A 814 -55.09 -20.13 -6.29
C ASP A 814 -53.96 -19.38 -5.57
N ILE A 815 -52.75 -19.93 -5.59
CA ILE A 815 -51.58 -19.33 -4.95
C ILE A 815 -50.53 -19.09 -6.04
N ASP A 816 -50.17 -17.83 -6.25
CA ASP A 816 -49.18 -17.43 -7.25
C ASP A 816 -47.78 -17.49 -6.64
N LEU A 817 -46.94 -18.40 -7.13
CA LEU A 817 -45.56 -18.56 -6.64
C LEU A 817 -44.56 -17.60 -7.30
N SER A 818 -45.02 -16.66 -8.14
CA SER A 818 -44.16 -15.64 -8.78
C SER A 818 -44.11 -14.31 -8.02
N ILE A 819 -44.98 -14.12 -7.03
CA ILE A 819 -45.13 -12.88 -6.26
C ILE A 819 -45.13 -13.15 -4.76
N ASP A 820 -44.70 -12.17 -3.97
CA ASP A 820 -44.86 -12.19 -2.52
C ASP A 820 -46.30 -11.89 -2.10
N ARG A 821 -46.59 -12.01 -0.80
CA ARG A 821 -47.91 -11.69 -0.23
C ARG A 821 -48.37 -10.25 -0.50
N ALA A 822 -47.45 -9.31 -0.71
CA ALA A 822 -47.76 -7.91 -1.02
C ALA A 822 -47.97 -7.66 -2.53
N GLY A 823 -47.80 -8.70 -3.37
CA GLY A 823 -47.95 -8.62 -4.82
C GLY A 823 -46.71 -8.12 -5.55
N ASN A 824 -45.55 -8.05 -4.89
CA ASN A 824 -44.29 -7.72 -5.53
C ASN A 824 -43.69 -8.95 -6.18
N ALA A 825 -42.96 -8.75 -7.29
CA ALA A 825 -42.20 -9.82 -7.92
C ALA A 825 -41.17 -10.41 -6.93
N LEU A 826 -41.00 -11.72 -6.97
CA LEU A 826 -39.97 -12.40 -6.22
C LEU A 826 -38.63 -12.23 -6.95
N ASP A 827 -37.96 -11.10 -6.72
CA ASP A 827 -36.67 -10.76 -7.35
C ASP A 827 -35.49 -11.66 -6.88
N ASP A 828 -35.72 -12.56 -5.94
CA ASP A 828 -34.73 -13.40 -5.27
C ASP A 828 -34.97 -14.86 -5.66
N ILE A 829 -33.99 -15.66 -6.07
CA ILE A 829 -34.23 -17.08 -6.43
C ILE A 829 -34.14 -17.96 -5.17
N GLY A 830 -35.04 -17.71 -4.23
CA GLY A 830 -35.32 -18.63 -3.13
C GLY A 830 -36.07 -19.84 -3.65
N ARG A 831 -36.07 -20.94 -2.88
CA ARG A 831 -36.92 -22.10 -3.19
C ARG A 831 -38.26 -21.95 -2.48
N PRO A 832 -39.40 -22.02 -3.19
CA PRO A 832 -40.69 -22.07 -2.54
C PRO A 832 -40.80 -23.40 -1.79
N ALA A 833 -41.19 -23.34 -0.52
CA ALA A 833 -41.47 -24.50 0.29
C ALA A 833 -42.80 -24.32 1.01
N LEU A 834 -43.65 -25.33 0.93
CA LEU A 834 -44.86 -25.42 1.73
C LEU A 834 -44.50 -25.91 3.13
N GLU A 835 -44.89 -25.17 4.15
CA GLU A 835 -44.81 -25.55 5.55
C GLU A 835 -46.20 -25.58 6.17
N PHE A 836 -46.50 -26.58 7.00
CA PHE A 836 -47.74 -26.63 7.76
C PHE A 836 -47.59 -27.47 9.03
N LEU A 837 -48.30 -27.10 10.09
CA LEU A 837 -48.44 -27.90 11.29
C LEU A 837 -49.47 -29.01 11.07
N THR A 838 -49.17 -30.20 11.58
CA THR A 838 -50.07 -31.35 11.57
C THR A 838 -50.05 -32.03 12.93
N TYR A 839 -51.23 -32.41 13.45
CA TYR A 839 -51.36 -33.20 14.69
C TYR A 839 -51.82 -34.62 14.39
N ASN A 840 -51.18 -35.61 15.01
CA ASN A 840 -51.54 -37.01 14.85
C ASN A 840 -52.01 -37.65 16.17
N ARG A 841 -53.21 -38.23 16.19
CA ARG A 841 -53.74 -39.00 17.33
C ARG A 841 -53.59 -40.51 17.20
N THR A 842 -53.67 -41.08 15.98
CA THR A 842 -53.65 -42.54 15.75
C THR A 842 -52.99 -42.92 14.41
N LEU A 843 -52.49 -44.17 14.33
CA LEU A 843 -51.59 -44.66 13.29
C LEU A 843 -52.25 -45.33 12.07
N SER A 844 -53.59 -45.31 11.93
CA SER A 844 -54.30 -46.17 10.96
C SER A 844 -55.18 -45.39 9.97
N SER A 845 -54.73 -44.26 9.45
CA SER A 845 -55.50 -43.47 8.48
C SER A 845 -54.62 -42.92 7.38
N GLU A 846 -55.04 -43.09 6.13
CA GLU A 846 -54.32 -42.59 4.96
C GLU A 846 -54.55 -41.08 4.80
N LYS A 847 -53.46 -40.32 4.86
CA LYS A 847 -53.40 -38.87 4.66
C LYS A 847 -52.57 -38.62 3.41
N GLN A 848 -53.11 -37.84 2.49
CA GLN A 848 -52.46 -37.53 1.21
C GLN A 848 -52.45 -36.02 0.98
N ILE A 849 -51.41 -35.55 0.29
CA ILE A 849 -51.32 -34.18 -0.20
C ILE A 849 -51.12 -34.18 -1.70
N GLN A 850 -51.79 -33.28 -2.40
CA GLN A 850 -51.67 -33.08 -3.84
C GLN A 850 -51.38 -31.61 -4.12
N ILE A 851 -50.39 -31.35 -4.98
CA ILE A 851 -50.01 -30.01 -5.43
C ILE A 851 -50.05 -30.03 -6.96
N TRP A 852 -50.60 -28.99 -7.60
CA TRP A 852 -50.62 -28.91 -9.05
C TRP A 852 -50.67 -27.47 -9.56
N ASP A 853 -50.17 -27.27 -10.78
CA ASP A 853 -50.31 -26.03 -11.55
C ASP A 853 -51.77 -25.88 -12.02
N LYS A 854 -52.33 -24.68 -11.83
CA LYS A 854 -53.67 -24.29 -12.31
C LYS A 854 -53.94 -24.69 -13.77
N THR A 855 -52.92 -24.68 -14.62
CA THR A 855 -53.04 -24.99 -16.05
C THR A 855 -53.12 -26.50 -16.37
N THR A 856 -52.69 -27.38 -15.45
CA THR A 856 -52.54 -28.81 -15.71
C THR A 856 -53.47 -29.71 -14.88
N ASN A 857 -54.57 -29.17 -14.33
CA ASN A 857 -55.50 -29.84 -13.41
C ASN A 857 -55.49 -31.39 -13.53
N PRO A 858 -54.82 -32.12 -12.62
CA PRO A 858 -54.66 -33.54 -12.75
C PRO A 858 -56.00 -34.23 -12.49
N ALA A 859 -56.56 -34.84 -13.52
CA ALA A 859 -57.62 -35.81 -13.35
C ALA A 859 -57.05 -37.02 -12.58
N GLU A 860 -57.54 -37.21 -11.35
CA GLU A 860 -57.56 -38.46 -10.57
C GLU A 860 -56.22 -39.14 -10.18
N LYS A 861 -55.06 -38.62 -10.56
CA LYS A 861 -53.78 -39.15 -10.06
C LYS A 861 -53.34 -38.41 -8.80
N TRP A 862 -53.58 -39.04 -7.65
CA TRP A 862 -52.90 -38.70 -6.40
C TRP A 862 -51.48 -39.23 -6.56
N ASP A 863 -50.48 -38.36 -6.64
CA ASP A 863 -49.12 -38.82 -6.42
C ASP A 863 -49.03 -39.20 -4.94
N ASP A 864 -48.73 -40.47 -4.66
CA ASP A 864 -48.58 -41.02 -3.30
C ASP A 864 -47.27 -40.48 -2.68
N LEU A 865 -47.19 -39.17 -2.46
CA LEU A 865 -45.90 -38.56 -2.16
C LEU A 865 -45.61 -38.44 -0.66
N TYR A 866 -46.58 -38.59 0.23
CA TYR A 866 -46.33 -38.84 1.66
C TYR A 866 -47.52 -39.58 2.30
N SER A 867 -47.46 -40.91 2.38
CA SER A 867 -48.23 -41.61 3.42
C SER A 867 -47.59 -41.23 4.75
N LEU A 868 -48.27 -40.42 5.57
CA LEU A 868 -47.81 -40.04 6.90
C LEU A 868 -47.95 -41.23 7.88
N ASP A 869 -47.24 -42.33 7.62
CA ASP A 869 -47.31 -43.55 8.45
C ASP A 869 -46.14 -43.67 9.44
N SER A 870 -46.52 -43.75 10.72
CA SER A 870 -45.94 -44.62 11.75
C SER A 870 -44.63 -44.29 12.50
N ASN A 871 -44.23 -43.04 12.63
CA ASN A 871 -43.30 -42.68 13.72
C ASN A 871 -44.08 -42.37 15.02
N ASN A 872 -43.59 -42.95 16.11
CA ASN A 872 -44.31 -43.33 17.34
C ASN A 872 -44.68 -42.17 18.28
N THR A 873 -45.24 -41.07 17.76
CA THR A 873 -45.55 -39.86 18.55
C THR A 873 -47.00 -39.40 18.38
N SER A 874 -47.93 -40.27 18.77
CA SER A 874 -49.32 -39.84 19.03
C SER A 874 -49.33 -38.74 20.10
N GLY A 875 -49.91 -37.58 19.80
CA GLY A 875 -50.20 -36.57 20.82
C GLY A 875 -49.44 -35.24 20.74
N LYS A 876 -48.66 -34.97 19.68
CA LYS A 876 -47.94 -33.70 19.48
C LYS A 876 -48.20 -33.09 18.09
N TRP A 877 -48.06 -31.77 18.01
CA TRP A 877 -48.03 -31.02 16.76
C TRP A 877 -46.65 -31.13 16.11
N ILE A 878 -46.61 -31.33 14.80
CA ILE A 878 -45.38 -31.51 14.02
C ILE A 878 -45.46 -30.62 12.79
N ILE A 879 -44.39 -29.91 12.46
CA ILE A 879 -44.29 -29.15 11.21
C ILE A 879 -43.89 -30.10 10.08
N ARG A 880 -44.49 -29.90 8.91
CA ARG A 880 -44.17 -30.62 7.67
C ARG A 880 -43.73 -29.62 6.63
N ARG A 881 -42.61 -29.89 5.96
CA ARG A 881 -42.07 -29.08 4.88
C ARG A 881 -42.03 -29.86 3.57
N ILE A 882 -42.47 -29.25 2.47
CA ILE A 882 -42.49 -29.84 1.14
C ILE A 882 -41.85 -28.85 0.16
N ASP A 883 -40.86 -29.30 -0.60
CA ASP A 883 -40.22 -28.50 -1.65
C ASP A 883 -41.20 -28.29 -2.82
N LEU A 884 -41.38 -27.05 -3.24
CA LEU A 884 -42.24 -26.65 -4.36
C LEU A 884 -41.43 -26.16 -5.57
N ASN A 885 -40.11 -26.37 -5.61
CA ASN A 885 -39.24 -25.82 -6.65
C ASN A 885 -39.66 -26.20 -8.09
N ASP A 886 -40.26 -27.37 -8.30
CA ASP A 886 -40.80 -27.77 -9.61
C ASP A 886 -41.97 -26.89 -10.11
N TYR A 887 -42.56 -26.12 -9.19
CA TYR A 887 -43.66 -25.19 -9.42
C TYR A 887 -43.23 -23.72 -9.40
N HIS A 888 -41.92 -23.44 -9.42
CA HIS A 888 -41.38 -22.07 -9.51
C HIS A 888 -42.07 -21.26 -10.63
N ASP A 889 -42.43 -20.01 -10.33
CA ASP A 889 -43.18 -19.07 -11.19
C ASP A 889 -44.56 -19.54 -11.69
N LYS A 890 -45.14 -20.59 -11.10
CA LYS A 890 -46.48 -21.06 -11.46
C LYS A 890 -47.52 -20.67 -10.42
N THR A 891 -48.77 -20.56 -10.86
CA THR A 891 -49.90 -20.51 -9.94
C THR A 891 -50.32 -21.94 -9.59
N ILE A 892 -50.24 -22.30 -8.31
CA ILE A 892 -50.57 -23.64 -7.82
C ILE A 892 -51.86 -23.68 -7.00
N LYS A 893 -52.35 -24.90 -6.78
CA LYS A 893 -53.28 -25.24 -5.71
C LYS A 893 -52.71 -26.38 -4.87
N ILE A 894 -53.04 -26.36 -3.58
CA ILE A 894 -52.73 -27.40 -2.61
C ILE A 894 -54.02 -28.07 -2.19
N ARG A 895 -54.03 -29.40 -2.12
CA ARG A 895 -55.16 -30.18 -1.62
C ARG A 895 -54.70 -31.20 -0.60
N PHE A 896 -55.27 -31.14 0.59
CA PHE A 896 -55.14 -32.15 1.62
C PHE A 896 -56.31 -33.13 1.52
N LYS A 897 -56.04 -34.43 1.65
CA LYS A 897 -57.05 -35.49 1.65
C LYS A 897 -56.87 -36.39 2.86
N TYR A 898 -57.98 -36.64 3.53
CA TYR A 898 -58.08 -37.61 4.60
C TYR A 898 -59.01 -38.75 4.16
N THR A 899 -58.48 -39.96 4.07
CA THR A 899 -59.28 -41.17 3.80
C THR A 899 -59.73 -41.78 5.12
N HIS A 900 -61.03 -41.75 5.40
CA HIS A 900 -61.58 -42.31 6.63
C HIS A 900 -61.41 -43.84 6.68
N GLN A 901 -60.90 -44.34 7.81
CA GLN A 901 -60.92 -45.75 8.19
C GLN A 901 -61.67 -45.93 9.52
N SER A 902 -62.40 -47.04 9.66
CA SER A 902 -63.22 -47.32 10.84
C SER A 902 -62.40 -47.25 12.14
N GLY A 903 -62.73 -46.29 13.02
CA GLY A 903 -62.03 -46.07 14.28
C GLY A 903 -60.99 -44.93 14.28
N GLY A 904 -60.86 -44.17 13.20
CA GLY A 904 -59.97 -43.00 13.14
C GLY A 904 -60.45 -41.82 13.99
N GLU A 905 -59.54 -40.91 14.37
CA GLU A 905 -59.85 -39.72 15.18
C GLU A 905 -59.68 -38.39 14.40
N GLY A 906 -59.64 -38.46 13.06
CA GLY A 906 -59.53 -37.29 12.18
C GLY A 906 -58.10 -36.81 11.93
N TRP A 907 -57.96 -35.67 11.24
CA TRP A 907 -56.67 -35.04 10.93
C TRP A 907 -56.74 -33.54 11.17
N TYR A 908 -55.74 -32.99 11.85
CA TYR A 908 -55.62 -31.57 12.15
C TYR A 908 -54.47 -30.95 11.35
N ILE A 909 -54.73 -29.78 10.75
CA ILE A 909 -53.75 -28.99 10.00
C ILE A 909 -53.84 -27.53 10.47
N ASP A 910 -52.71 -26.90 10.73
CA ASP A 910 -52.61 -25.49 11.13
C ASP A 910 -51.39 -24.81 10.47
N ASP A 911 -51.26 -23.49 10.59
CA ASP A 911 -50.13 -22.66 10.14
C ASP A 911 -49.64 -23.00 8.72
N VAL A 912 -50.57 -23.19 7.78
CA VAL A 912 -50.23 -23.46 6.38
C VAL A 912 -49.60 -22.21 5.77
N ARG A 913 -48.33 -22.28 5.43
CA ARG A 913 -47.58 -21.19 4.80
C ARG A 913 -46.74 -21.68 3.65
N ILE A 914 -46.54 -20.83 2.65
CA ILE A 914 -45.55 -21.03 1.61
C ILE A 914 -44.51 -19.96 1.77
N ASN A 915 -43.32 -20.41 2.10
CA ASN A 915 -42.16 -19.54 2.28
C ASN A 915 -41.25 -19.72 1.09
N TRP A 916 -40.78 -18.59 0.60
CA TRP A 916 -39.74 -18.50 -0.40
C TRP A 916 -38.43 -18.21 0.33
N SER A 917 -37.51 -19.16 0.42
CA SER A 917 -36.29 -18.99 1.22
C SER A 917 -35.06 -19.41 0.45
N TRP A 918 -33.97 -18.66 0.65
CA TRP A 918 -32.65 -19.07 0.20
C TRP A 918 -32.26 -20.42 0.82
N PRO A 919 -31.69 -21.36 0.04
CA PRO A 919 -31.24 -22.66 0.54
C PRO A 919 -29.92 -22.51 1.30
N VAL A 920 -29.96 -22.18 2.59
CA VAL A 920 -28.76 -21.90 3.41
C VAL A 920 -27.83 -23.11 3.52
N HIS A 921 -28.35 -24.34 3.48
CA HIS A 921 -27.52 -25.54 3.49
C HIS A 921 -26.56 -25.58 2.29
N ASN A 922 -25.26 -25.69 2.58
CA ASN A 922 -24.14 -25.69 1.64
C ASN A 922 -23.99 -24.39 0.85
N SER A 923 -24.49 -23.27 1.40
CA SER A 923 -24.28 -21.95 0.82
C SER A 923 -22.91 -21.37 1.20
N GLY A 924 -22.34 -20.61 0.27
CA GLY A 924 -21.14 -19.81 0.52
C GLY A 924 -21.50 -18.47 1.15
N LEU A 925 -20.70 -18.02 2.11
CA LEU A 925 -20.76 -16.71 2.72
C LEU A 925 -19.38 -16.06 2.60
N LEU A 926 -19.33 -14.82 2.10
CA LEU A 926 -18.09 -14.09 1.85
C LEU A 926 -18.17 -12.69 2.45
N ILE A 927 -17.09 -12.26 3.10
CA ILE A 927 -16.90 -10.88 3.55
C ILE A 927 -15.65 -10.28 2.90
N SER A 928 -15.82 -9.09 2.33
CA SER A 928 -14.75 -8.22 1.85
C SER A 928 -14.54 -7.11 2.87
N VAL A 929 -13.39 -7.13 3.53
CA VAL A 929 -13.01 -6.15 4.54
C VAL A 929 -11.95 -5.23 3.94
N LYS A 930 -12.30 -3.95 3.73
CA LYS A 930 -11.35 -2.92 3.30
C LYS A 930 -11.14 -1.91 4.42
N GLU A 931 -9.96 -1.93 5.01
CA GLU A 931 -9.52 -0.85 5.90
C GLU A 931 -8.80 0.22 5.08
N ALA A 932 -9.19 1.47 5.28
CA ALA A 932 -8.56 2.60 4.61
C ALA A 932 -8.78 3.89 5.40
N ALA A 933 -7.90 4.87 5.22
CA ALA A 933 -8.27 6.26 5.43
C ALA A 933 -9.26 6.66 4.31
N SER A 934 -10.14 7.62 4.58
CA SER A 934 -11.10 8.06 3.58
C SER A 934 -11.17 9.58 3.44
N VAL A 935 -11.37 10.04 2.21
CA VAL A 935 -11.54 11.46 1.87
C VAL A 935 -12.85 11.58 1.10
N ALA A 936 -13.85 12.18 1.72
CA ALA A 936 -15.04 12.62 1.01
C ALA A 936 -14.69 13.84 0.14
N PHE A 937 -15.08 13.79 -1.12
CA PHE A 937 -14.79 14.84 -2.09
C PHE A 937 -16.07 15.35 -2.76
N GLU A 938 -16.00 16.58 -3.24
CA GLU A 938 -17.02 17.25 -4.06
C GLU A 938 -16.35 17.95 -5.24
N ASN A 939 -17.16 18.44 -6.19
CA ASN A 939 -16.69 19.17 -7.37
C ASN A 939 -15.73 18.35 -8.27
N GLY A 940 -15.91 17.02 -8.37
CA GLY A 940 -15.04 16.14 -9.15
C GLY A 940 -15.05 16.44 -10.65
N GLN A 941 -13.93 16.95 -11.16
CA GLN A 941 -13.72 17.32 -12.57
C GLN A 941 -13.02 16.23 -13.38
N TYR A 942 -12.10 15.49 -12.75
CA TYR A 942 -11.34 14.41 -13.38
C TYR A 942 -11.46 13.15 -12.56
N GLU A 943 -11.78 12.03 -13.22
CA GLU A 943 -11.87 10.73 -12.58
C GLU A 943 -10.54 10.34 -11.94
N ILE A 944 -10.62 9.92 -10.68
CA ILE A 944 -9.50 9.46 -9.88
C ILE A 944 -9.55 7.93 -9.86
N TYR A 945 -8.50 7.29 -10.35
CA TYR A 945 -8.44 5.84 -10.51
C TYR A 945 -7.73 5.16 -9.34
N ASP A 946 -7.96 3.86 -9.21
CA ASP A 946 -7.21 3.03 -8.27
C ASP A 946 -5.70 3.13 -8.54
N GLY A 947 -4.92 3.25 -7.48
CA GLY A 947 -3.46 3.39 -7.53
C GLY A 947 -2.93 4.79 -7.79
N ASP A 948 -3.79 5.77 -8.11
CA ASP A 948 -3.39 7.17 -8.25
C ASP A 948 -2.77 7.71 -6.96
N ILE A 949 -1.78 8.58 -7.10
CA ILE A 949 -1.20 9.33 -5.98
C ILE A 949 -1.90 10.69 -5.93
N ILE A 950 -2.61 10.97 -4.86
CA ILE A 950 -3.28 12.24 -4.62
C ILE A 950 -2.48 13.12 -3.67
N ILE A 951 -2.54 14.44 -3.90
CA ILE A 951 -1.82 15.47 -3.16
C ILE A 951 -2.81 16.57 -2.75
N GLY A 952 -2.84 16.90 -1.46
CA GLY A 952 -3.59 18.04 -0.92
C GLY A 952 -2.91 19.36 -1.29
N GLY A 953 -3.68 20.30 -1.87
CA GLY A 953 -3.15 21.56 -2.38
C GLY A 953 -2.59 22.50 -1.33
N THR A 954 -3.14 22.47 -0.12
CA THR A 954 -2.73 23.35 0.99
C THR A 954 -1.91 22.58 2.01
N SER A 955 -2.35 21.38 2.37
CA SER A 955 -1.67 20.49 3.33
C SER A 955 -0.36 19.94 2.77
N GLY A 956 -0.30 19.64 1.47
CA GLY A 956 0.76 18.81 0.89
C GLY A 956 0.64 17.32 1.27
N ALA A 957 -0.46 16.92 1.93
CA ALA A 957 -0.72 15.54 2.30
C ALA A 957 -0.70 14.67 1.04
N THR A 958 0.04 13.56 1.06
CA THR A 958 0.16 12.66 -0.09
C THR A 958 -0.33 11.27 0.29
N ALA A 959 -1.22 10.69 -0.52
CA ALA A 959 -1.73 9.33 -0.30
C ALA A 959 -1.94 8.59 -1.62
N ARG A 960 -2.00 7.26 -1.56
CA ARG A 960 -2.33 6.41 -2.71
C ARG A 960 -3.80 5.99 -2.63
N VAL A 961 -4.52 6.14 -3.73
CA VAL A 961 -5.91 5.70 -3.86
C VAL A 961 -5.95 4.17 -3.88
N ASN A 962 -6.90 3.59 -3.15
CA ASN A 962 -7.09 2.15 -2.97
C ASN A 962 -8.52 1.75 -3.36
N GLY A 963 -8.70 1.40 -4.62
CA GLY A 963 -9.97 1.09 -5.27
C GLY A 963 -10.60 2.28 -6.00
N PRO A 964 -11.64 2.02 -6.82
CA PRO A 964 -12.39 3.07 -7.50
C PRO A 964 -13.10 4.00 -6.52
N ALA A 965 -13.32 5.25 -6.92
CA ALA A 965 -14.06 6.21 -6.13
C ALA A 965 -15.51 5.75 -5.89
N ILE A 966 -15.95 5.78 -4.63
CA ILE A 966 -17.33 5.47 -4.26
C ILE A 966 -18.19 6.70 -4.50
N LEU A 967 -18.80 6.79 -5.68
CA LEU A 967 -19.66 7.91 -6.07
C LEU A 967 -20.99 7.88 -5.33
N LYS A 968 -21.37 9.01 -4.73
CA LYS A 968 -22.67 9.22 -4.08
C LYS A 968 -23.66 9.98 -4.96
N SER A 969 -23.14 10.84 -5.83
CA SER A 969 -23.92 11.60 -6.81
C SER A 969 -23.00 12.18 -7.89
N GLY A 970 -23.61 12.69 -8.96
CA GLY A 970 -22.91 13.38 -10.02
C GLY A 970 -22.08 12.47 -10.94
N THR A 971 -21.40 13.09 -11.89
CA THR A 971 -20.58 12.41 -12.89
C THR A 971 -19.27 13.16 -13.08
N TRP A 972 -18.18 12.43 -13.27
CA TRP A 972 -16.86 13.04 -13.48
C TRP A 972 -16.87 13.94 -14.72
N GLY A 973 -16.37 15.17 -14.57
CA GLY A 973 -16.26 16.13 -15.67
C GLY A 973 -17.57 16.85 -16.05
N ASP A 974 -18.69 16.55 -15.38
CA ASP A 974 -19.93 17.31 -15.55
C ASP A 974 -19.88 18.59 -14.70
N THR A 975 -19.98 19.76 -15.35
CA THR A 975 -19.96 21.05 -14.65
C THR A 975 -21.28 21.43 -13.98
N THR A 976 -22.37 20.72 -14.29
CA THR A 976 -23.72 20.97 -13.75
C THR A 976 -24.06 20.06 -12.57
N THR A 977 -23.59 18.82 -12.61
CA THR A 977 -23.74 17.82 -11.55
C THR A 977 -22.39 17.11 -11.32
N PRO A 978 -21.38 17.84 -10.81
CA PRO A 978 -20.03 17.29 -10.66
C PRO A 978 -20.01 16.11 -9.71
N ALA A 979 -19.08 15.18 -9.94
CA ALA A 979 -18.94 13.99 -9.11
C ALA A 979 -18.71 14.35 -7.63
N GLU A 980 -19.48 13.70 -6.76
CA GLU A 980 -19.31 13.73 -5.31
C GLU A 980 -19.22 12.29 -4.80
N GLY A 981 -18.30 12.02 -3.89
CA GLY A 981 -18.07 10.66 -3.42
C GLY A 981 -17.06 10.53 -2.30
N ILE A 982 -16.59 9.31 -2.10
CA ILE A 982 -15.56 8.96 -1.12
C ILE A 982 -14.40 8.29 -1.85
N LEU A 983 -13.18 8.76 -1.59
CA LEU A 983 -11.94 8.11 -1.96
C LEU A 983 -11.43 7.31 -0.76
N THR A 984 -11.15 6.03 -0.96
CA THR A 984 -10.42 5.20 -0.01
C THR A 984 -8.93 5.30 -0.31
N ILE A 985 -8.11 5.60 0.70
CA ILE A 985 -6.70 5.92 0.54
C ILE A 985 -5.83 5.14 1.52
N THR A 986 -4.61 4.82 1.08
CA THR A 986 -3.57 4.08 1.81
C THR A 986 -2.24 4.81 1.68
N ASN A 987 -1.22 4.37 2.43
CA ASN A 987 0.13 4.93 2.35
C ASN A 987 0.17 6.47 2.52
N LEU A 988 -0.64 6.98 3.45
CA LEU A 988 -0.67 8.40 3.81
C LEU A 988 0.71 8.78 4.38
N LYS A 989 1.50 9.54 3.61
CA LYS A 989 2.83 10.00 4.05
C LYS A 989 2.68 11.25 4.90
N PRO A 990 3.09 11.23 6.19
CA PRO A 990 2.98 12.40 7.02
C PRO A 990 4.12 13.38 6.72
N THR A 991 3.85 14.38 5.91
CA THR A 991 4.50 15.69 6.07
C THR A 991 3.64 16.54 7.00
N SER A 992 3.55 16.15 8.28
CA SER A 992 2.90 16.90 9.37
C SER A 992 1.45 17.37 9.18
N SER A 993 0.72 16.91 8.16
CA SER A 993 -0.64 17.36 7.86
C SER A 993 -1.49 16.26 7.21
N THR A 994 -2.77 16.21 7.59
CA THR A 994 -3.84 15.41 6.96
C THR A 994 -4.49 16.23 5.85
N PHE A 995 -5.38 15.61 5.07
CA PHE A 995 -6.19 16.39 4.13
C PHE A 995 -7.08 17.38 4.90
N ASN A 996 -7.02 18.66 4.50
CA ASN A 996 -7.75 19.75 5.12
C ASN A 996 -9.10 19.96 4.46
N ASP A 997 -10.10 20.36 5.25
CA ASP A 997 -11.43 20.70 4.73
C ASP A 997 -11.37 21.81 3.67
N GLY A 998 -12.08 21.60 2.56
CA GLY A 998 -12.18 22.56 1.47
C GLY A 998 -10.93 22.68 0.59
N GLU A 999 -9.90 21.84 0.80
CA GLU A 999 -8.69 21.92 -0.02
C GLU A 999 -8.82 21.21 -1.36
N SER A 1000 -8.05 21.68 -2.34
CA SER A 1000 -7.94 21.06 -3.66
C SER A 1000 -7.20 19.72 -3.60
N ILE A 1001 -7.72 18.71 -4.30
CA ILE A 1001 -7.08 17.41 -4.51
C ILE A 1001 -6.46 17.40 -5.90
N PHE A 1002 -5.15 17.19 -5.97
CA PHE A 1002 -4.41 17.02 -7.22
C PHE A 1002 -4.02 15.56 -7.39
N VAL A 1003 -4.16 15.01 -8.58
CA VAL A 1003 -3.53 13.72 -8.94
C VAL A 1003 -2.12 14.01 -9.44
N LEU A 1004 -1.13 13.26 -8.98
CA LEU A 1004 0.28 13.46 -9.32
C LEU A 1004 0.45 13.53 -10.85
N GLY A 1005 0.95 14.67 -11.36
CA GLY A 1005 1.15 14.92 -12.78
C GLY A 1005 -0.12 15.20 -13.59
N GLN A 1006 -1.23 15.54 -12.94
CA GLN A 1006 -2.46 16.04 -13.55
C GLN A 1006 -2.89 17.39 -12.91
N SER A 1007 -3.93 18.02 -13.46
CA SER A 1007 -4.57 19.22 -12.90
C SER A 1007 -5.47 18.91 -11.70
N LEU A 1008 -6.11 19.94 -11.13
CA LEU A 1008 -7.11 19.84 -10.06
C LEU A 1008 -8.16 18.77 -10.39
N ALA A 1009 -8.30 17.74 -9.55
CA ALA A 1009 -9.23 16.64 -9.77
C ALA A 1009 -10.55 16.82 -9.02
N ALA A 1010 -10.49 17.22 -7.75
CA ALA A 1010 -11.66 17.41 -6.88
C ALA A 1010 -11.33 18.34 -5.69
N THR A 1011 -12.30 18.59 -4.82
CA THR A 1011 -12.13 19.35 -3.56
C THR A 1011 -12.53 18.49 -2.38
N VAL A 1012 -11.79 18.54 -1.27
CA VAL A 1012 -12.12 17.85 -0.02
C VAL A 1012 -13.38 18.48 0.59
N LYS A 1013 -14.40 17.66 0.85
CA LYS A 1013 -15.63 18.10 1.51
C LYS A 1013 -15.36 18.46 2.97
N THR A 1014 -16.11 19.40 3.55
CA THR A 1014 -16.00 19.75 4.98
C THR A 1014 -16.28 18.54 5.88
N GLY A 1015 -15.41 18.27 6.86
CA GLY A 1015 -15.41 17.04 7.67
C GLY A 1015 -15.16 15.77 6.84
N GLY A 1016 -14.55 15.92 5.67
CA GLY A 1016 -14.45 14.86 4.67
C GLY A 1016 -13.31 13.88 4.92
N PHE A 1017 -12.29 14.27 5.67
CA PHE A 1017 -11.18 13.38 6.01
C PHE A 1017 -11.51 12.50 7.23
N ARG A 1018 -11.29 11.20 7.10
CA ARG A 1018 -11.33 10.23 8.20
C ARG A 1018 -10.06 9.40 8.19
N ALA A 1019 -9.41 9.32 9.35
CA ALA A 1019 -8.09 8.71 9.46
C ALA A 1019 -8.10 7.19 9.24
N ARG A 1020 -9.20 6.52 9.57
CA ARG A 1020 -9.36 5.06 9.43
C ARG A 1020 -10.83 4.69 9.53
N ASP A 1021 -11.32 3.89 8.59
CA ASP A 1021 -12.63 3.25 8.63
C ASP A 1021 -12.51 1.81 8.06
N ASN A 1022 -13.42 0.94 8.46
CA ASN A 1022 -13.67 -0.35 7.79
C ASN A 1022 -14.84 -0.19 6.82
N PHE A 1023 -14.61 -0.51 5.55
CA PHE A 1023 -15.62 -0.61 4.50
C PHE A 1023 -15.91 -2.09 4.29
N LEU A 1024 -17.11 -2.50 4.67
CA LEU A 1024 -17.55 -3.88 4.69
C LEU A 1024 -18.54 -4.13 3.55
N LYS A 1025 -18.20 -5.09 2.70
CA LYS A 1025 -19.09 -5.64 1.67
C LYS A 1025 -19.26 -7.13 1.94
N ALA A 1026 -20.44 -7.65 1.70
CA ALA A 1026 -20.75 -9.05 1.96
C ALA A 1026 -21.44 -9.67 0.75
N TYR A 1027 -21.19 -10.96 0.57
CA TYR A 1027 -21.71 -11.71 -0.56
C TYR A 1027 -22.13 -13.11 -0.11
N TYR A 1028 -23.06 -13.71 -0.86
CA TYR A 1028 -23.53 -15.07 -0.60
C TYR A 1028 -23.76 -15.82 -1.90
N GLY A 1029 -23.46 -17.12 -1.90
CA GLY A 1029 -23.50 -17.99 -3.07
C GLY A 1029 -24.21 -19.31 -2.77
N SER A 1030 -24.72 -19.98 -3.79
CA SER A 1030 -25.47 -21.23 -3.65
C SER A 1030 -24.72 -22.40 -4.25
N GLN A 1031 -24.82 -23.57 -3.62
CA GLN A 1031 -24.27 -24.82 -4.16
C GLN A 1031 -24.81 -25.14 -5.57
N ALA A 1032 -26.09 -24.88 -5.82
CA ALA A 1032 -26.77 -25.27 -7.06
C ALA A 1032 -26.71 -24.18 -8.14
N GLY A 1033 -26.41 -22.93 -7.77
CA GLY A 1033 -26.57 -21.78 -8.65
C GLY A 1033 -28.03 -21.54 -9.02
N PHE A 1034 -28.29 -20.49 -9.79
CA PHE A 1034 -29.64 -20.13 -10.21
C PHE A 1034 -29.63 -19.45 -11.58
N GLY A 1035 -30.58 -19.74 -12.47
CA GLY A 1035 -30.70 -19.00 -13.74
C GLY A 1035 -29.46 -19.07 -14.66
N ILE A 1036 -29.20 -17.98 -15.40
CA ILE A 1036 -28.09 -17.82 -16.35
C ILE A 1036 -27.18 -16.68 -15.89
N ALA A 1037 -25.91 -16.99 -15.62
CA ALA A 1037 -24.93 -16.01 -15.17
C ALA A 1037 -24.83 -14.77 -16.08
N ASN A 1038 -24.70 -13.58 -15.47
CA ASN A 1038 -24.66 -12.32 -16.20
C ASN A 1038 -23.70 -11.30 -15.53
N SER A 1039 -23.80 -10.00 -15.90
CA SER A 1039 -22.91 -8.95 -15.40
C SER A 1039 -23.51 -8.10 -14.27
N ASP A 1040 -24.65 -8.50 -13.70
CA ASP A 1040 -25.31 -7.78 -12.61
C ASP A 1040 -24.97 -8.42 -11.26
N PRO A 1041 -24.25 -7.72 -10.35
CA PRO A 1041 -23.90 -8.26 -9.04
C PRO A 1041 -25.09 -8.40 -8.07
N LEU A 1042 -26.22 -7.76 -8.37
CA LEU A 1042 -27.37 -7.62 -7.46
C LEU A 1042 -28.54 -8.54 -7.77
N ASP A 1043 -28.57 -9.09 -8.98
CA ASP A 1043 -29.68 -9.91 -9.45
C ASP A 1043 -29.69 -11.26 -8.72
N SER A 1044 -30.38 -12.26 -9.27
CA SER A 1044 -30.41 -13.59 -8.69
C SER A 1044 -29.85 -14.67 -9.62
N GLU A 1045 -29.62 -14.39 -10.91
CA GLU A 1045 -29.00 -15.31 -11.85
C GLU A 1045 -27.49 -15.44 -11.57
N ARG A 1046 -26.97 -16.66 -11.40
CA ARG A 1046 -25.57 -16.96 -11.02
C ARG A 1046 -25.18 -18.41 -11.22
N LEU A 1047 -23.88 -18.64 -11.38
CA LEU A 1047 -23.28 -19.96 -11.44
C LEU A 1047 -23.38 -20.71 -10.10
N ALA A 1048 -23.33 -22.04 -10.21
CA ALA A 1048 -23.27 -22.93 -9.07
C ALA A 1048 -21.88 -22.88 -8.41
N TYR A 1049 -21.85 -22.80 -7.08
CA TYR A 1049 -20.60 -22.84 -6.31
C TYR A 1049 -20.53 -24.09 -5.40
N PRO A 1050 -20.03 -25.23 -5.92
CA PRO A 1050 -20.07 -26.52 -5.23
C PRO A 1050 -19.11 -26.61 -4.04
N ARG A 1051 -19.34 -27.58 -3.14
CA ARG A 1051 -18.57 -27.88 -1.89
C ARG A 1051 -17.10 -28.32 -2.06
N ASN A 1052 -16.60 -28.43 -3.29
CA ASN A 1052 -15.19 -28.74 -3.55
C ASN A 1052 -14.79 -28.24 -4.93
N PRO A 1053 -14.70 -26.91 -5.12
CA PRO A 1053 -14.35 -26.36 -6.40
C PRO A 1053 -12.87 -26.61 -6.67
N SER A 1054 -12.51 -26.77 -7.95
CA SER A 1054 -11.10 -26.96 -8.34
C SER A 1054 -10.20 -25.80 -7.91
N ALA A 1055 -10.75 -24.58 -7.83
CA ALA A 1055 -10.13 -23.37 -7.32
C ALA A 1055 -11.19 -22.53 -6.58
N LEU A 1056 -10.76 -21.66 -5.66
CA LEU A 1056 -11.68 -20.70 -5.05
C LEU A 1056 -12.09 -19.65 -6.09
N GLU A 1057 -13.35 -19.26 -6.03
CA GLU A 1057 -13.87 -18.17 -6.85
C GLU A 1057 -14.02 -16.92 -6.00
N TRP A 1058 -13.73 -15.76 -6.58
CA TRP A 1058 -13.81 -14.47 -5.91
C TRP A 1058 -14.63 -13.48 -6.75
N PRO A 1059 -15.47 -12.65 -6.11
CA PRO A 1059 -16.10 -11.53 -6.79
C PRO A 1059 -15.07 -10.64 -7.50
N GLY A 1060 -15.47 -9.98 -8.59
CA GLY A 1060 -14.61 -9.01 -9.27
C GLY A 1060 -14.13 -7.90 -8.31
N LYS A 1061 -12.88 -7.44 -8.45
CA LYS A 1061 -12.30 -6.37 -7.61
C LYS A 1061 -13.07 -5.05 -7.64
N ASP A 1062 -13.83 -4.85 -8.72
CA ASP A 1062 -14.69 -3.70 -8.97
C ASP A 1062 -16.03 -4.23 -9.50
N GLU A 1063 -17.13 -3.76 -8.92
CA GLU A 1063 -18.48 -4.10 -9.36
C GLU A 1063 -18.74 -3.70 -10.83
N ARG A 1064 -18.05 -2.66 -11.33
CA ARG A 1064 -18.13 -2.24 -12.74
C ARG A 1064 -17.48 -3.24 -13.70
N ARG A 1065 -16.71 -4.20 -13.18
CA ARG A 1065 -16.00 -5.23 -13.95
C ARG A 1065 -16.57 -6.63 -13.68
N TRP A 1066 -17.82 -6.71 -13.20
CA TRP A 1066 -18.53 -7.97 -13.05
C TRP A 1066 -18.71 -8.65 -14.41
N ALA A 1067 -18.40 -9.95 -14.48
CA ALA A 1067 -18.46 -10.73 -15.70
C ALA A 1067 -19.22 -12.04 -15.45
N ALA A 1068 -20.01 -12.46 -16.44
CA ALA A 1068 -20.82 -13.68 -16.37
C ALA A 1068 -20.02 -14.94 -16.03
N GLU A 1069 -18.74 -14.97 -16.40
CA GLU A 1069 -17.84 -16.10 -16.13
C GLU A 1069 -17.43 -16.22 -14.65
N LYS A 1070 -17.60 -15.16 -13.85
CA LYS A 1070 -17.22 -15.07 -12.43
C LYS A 1070 -18.40 -14.81 -11.50
N ASP A 1071 -19.61 -14.99 -11.99
CA ASP A 1071 -20.84 -14.66 -11.31
C ASP A 1071 -21.30 -15.81 -10.40
N PHE A 1072 -20.52 -16.09 -9.34
CA PHE A 1072 -20.80 -17.17 -8.37
C PHE A 1072 -21.48 -16.67 -7.09
N PHE A 1073 -21.37 -15.37 -6.80
CA PHE A 1073 -21.82 -14.75 -5.55
C PHE A 1073 -22.75 -13.57 -5.83
N ARG A 1074 -23.67 -13.29 -4.92
CA ARG A 1074 -24.51 -12.09 -4.97
C ARG A 1074 -24.00 -11.04 -4.00
N LEU A 1075 -23.90 -9.79 -4.42
CA LEU A 1075 -23.60 -8.67 -3.51
C LEU A 1075 -24.83 -8.35 -2.65
N ILE A 1076 -24.65 -8.31 -1.33
CA ILE A 1076 -25.74 -8.04 -0.38
C ILE A 1076 -26.14 -6.55 -0.45
N GLN A 1077 -27.43 -6.31 -0.69
CA GLN A 1077 -28.08 -5.04 -0.35
C GLN A 1077 -28.75 -5.16 1.01
N TRP A 1078 -28.26 -4.41 1.99
CA TRP A 1078 -28.73 -4.47 3.36
C TRP A 1078 -30.13 -3.84 3.50
N ASP A 1079 -31.05 -4.54 4.17
CA ASP A 1079 -32.45 -4.13 4.36
C ASP A 1079 -32.61 -3.11 5.50
N ALA A 1080 -31.70 -3.12 6.46
CA ALA A 1080 -31.51 -2.02 7.42
C ALA A 1080 -30.11 -2.05 8.02
N VAL A 1081 -29.74 -0.94 8.66
CA VAL A 1081 -28.58 -0.85 9.56
C VAL A 1081 -29.02 -0.30 10.91
N ASN A 1082 -28.38 -0.76 11.97
CA ASN A 1082 -28.65 -0.32 13.33
C ASN A 1082 -28.05 1.09 13.56
N ASN A 1083 -28.75 2.12 13.09
CA ASN A 1083 -28.30 3.52 13.14
C ASN A 1083 -29.17 4.44 14.01
N THR A 1084 -30.21 3.90 14.64
CA THR A 1084 -31.16 4.65 15.47
C THR A 1084 -30.89 4.44 16.95
N ASP A 1085 -31.05 5.52 17.74
CA ASP A 1085 -31.23 5.43 19.19
C ASP A 1085 -32.59 4.75 19.44
N PHE A 1086 -32.66 3.42 19.39
CA PHE A 1086 -33.88 2.73 19.80
C PHE A 1086 -34.06 2.96 21.31
N VAL A 1087 -35.01 3.83 21.65
CA VAL A 1087 -35.44 4.06 23.04
C VAL A 1087 -36.27 2.85 23.45
N ALA A 1088 -35.59 1.77 23.85
CA ALA A 1088 -36.26 0.65 24.49
C ALA A 1088 -36.81 1.14 25.84
N ASN A 1089 -38.13 1.32 25.92
CA ASN A 1089 -38.82 1.42 27.18
C ASN A 1089 -38.52 0.12 27.97
N SER A 1090 -37.69 0.22 29.00
CA SER A 1090 -37.41 -0.76 30.07
C SER A 1090 -36.18 -1.69 29.95
N PHE A 1091 -35.44 -1.73 28.85
CA PHE A 1091 -34.17 -2.48 28.72
C PHE A 1091 -32.95 -1.56 28.49
N SER A 1092 -32.96 -0.39 29.14
CA SER A 1092 -31.91 0.63 29.05
C SER A 1092 -30.62 0.18 29.75
N ALA A 1093 -29.51 0.02 29.01
CA ALA A 1093 -28.15 0.43 29.41
C ALA A 1093 -26.99 0.01 28.49
N ILE A 1094 -27.15 -0.92 27.53
CA ILE A 1094 -25.97 -1.67 26.99
C ILE A 1094 -25.73 -1.53 25.48
N MET A 1095 -26.57 -0.86 24.69
CA MET A 1095 -26.21 -0.54 23.30
C MET A 1095 -25.39 0.76 23.26
N THR A 1096 -24.05 0.63 23.29
CA THR A 1096 -23.17 1.76 22.99
C THR A 1096 -23.15 1.97 21.49
N LYS A 1097 -23.61 3.14 21.03
CA LYS A 1097 -23.62 3.57 19.63
C LYS A 1097 -22.28 3.25 18.97
N ASP A 1098 -22.29 2.22 18.12
CA ASP A 1098 -21.24 2.03 17.14
C ASP A 1098 -21.48 3.07 16.03
N ASP A 1099 -20.45 3.81 15.64
CA ASP A 1099 -20.52 4.85 14.61
C ASP A 1099 -20.57 4.16 13.22
N ILE A 1100 -21.72 3.55 12.95
CA ILE A 1100 -22.02 2.76 11.75
C ILE A 1100 -22.81 3.62 10.78
N SER A 1101 -22.49 3.52 9.50
CA SER A 1101 -23.23 4.21 8.44
C SER A 1101 -23.38 3.33 7.20
N LEU A 1102 -24.59 3.30 6.65
CA LEU A 1102 -24.83 2.71 5.34
C LEU A 1102 -24.44 3.71 4.26
N ILE A 1103 -23.49 3.32 3.41
CA ILE A 1103 -23.12 4.11 2.24
C ILE A 1103 -24.04 3.72 1.09
N ASN A 1104 -24.54 4.73 0.38
CA ASN A 1104 -25.37 4.56 -0.81
C ASN A 1104 -24.60 5.03 -2.05
N PRO A 1105 -23.78 4.15 -2.66
CA PRO A 1105 -23.24 4.40 -3.99
C PRO A 1105 -24.35 4.60 -5.02
N VAL A 1106 -24.10 5.38 -6.07
CA VAL A 1106 -25.07 5.62 -7.17
C VAL A 1106 -25.43 4.31 -7.88
N ASP A 1107 -24.42 3.51 -8.22
CA ASP A 1107 -24.60 2.30 -9.03
C ASP A 1107 -25.19 1.14 -8.19
N TYR A 1108 -24.82 1.05 -6.91
CA TYR A 1108 -25.13 -0.09 -6.04
C TYR A 1108 -25.52 0.39 -4.63
N PRO A 1109 -26.72 0.96 -4.44
CA PRO A 1109 -27.13 1.52 -3.15
C PRO A 1109 -27.22 0.43 -2.08
N ARG A 1110 -27.00 0.81 -0.81
CA ARG A 1110 -27.17 -0.04 0.37
C ARG A 1110 -26.26 -1.28 0.44
N THR A 1111 -25.13 -1.28 -0.25
CA THR A 1111 -24.21 -2.44 -0.33
C THR A 1111 -23.01 -2.35 0.61
N ILE A 1112 -22.65 -1.15 1.06
CA ILE A 1112 -21.42 -0.91 1.85
C ILE A 1112 -21.79 -0.43 3.25
N VAL A 1113 -21.37 -1.18 4.26
CA VAL A 1113 -21.42 -0.76 5.66
C VAL A 1113 -20.07 -0.16 6.03
N ARG A 1114 -20.06 1.08 6.51
CA ARG A 1114 -18.87 1.75 7.02
C ARG A 1114 -18.95 1.82 8.54
N SER A 1115 -17.91 1.34 9.21
CA SER A 1115 -17.75 1.40 10.67
C SER A 1115 -16.39 2.00 11.03
N ASN A 1116 -16.35 2.85 12.05
CA ASN A 1116 -15.13 3.26 12.74
C ASN A 1116 -14.97 2.63 14.12
N THR A 1117 -15.87 1.74 14.54
CA THR A 1117 -15.83 1.15 15.88
C THR A 1117 -14.50 0.41 16.03
N TRP A 1118 -13.74 0.91 17.01
CA TRP A 1118 -12.40 0.48 17.30
C TRP A 1118 -12.44 -0.93 17.87
N VAL A 1119 -11.98 -1.91 17.11
CA VAL A 1119 -11.64 -3.22 17.67
C VAL A 1119 -10.32 -3.13 18.44
N THR A 1120 -9.45 -2.17 18.09
CA THR A 1120 -8.22 -1.84 18.81
C THR A 1120 -8.28 -0.43 19.37
N ASP A 1121 -8.09 -0.28 20.67
CA ASP A 1121 -8.14 1.00 21.37
C ASP A 1121 -7.22 2.07 20.72
N PRO A 1122 -7.74 3.27 20.40
CA PRO A 1122 -6.95 4.38 19.86
C PRO A 1122 -5.84 4.85 20.81
N ASP A 1123 -6.00 4.67 22.13
CA ASP A 1123 -5.05 5.09 23.16
C ASP A 1123 -3.94 4.05 23.42
N THR A 1124 -4.05 2.83 22.89
CA THR A 1124 -2.96 1.84 22.79
C THR A 1124 -2.24 1.86 21.43
N PHE A 1125 -2.70 2.69 20.50
CA PHE A 1125 -1.91 3.23 19.38
C PHE A 1125 -1.67 4.76 19.50
N PRO A 1126 -1.14 5.28 20.63
CA PRO A 1126 -0.88 6.70 20.74
C PRO A 1126 0.44 7.02 20.05
N GLU A 1127 0.42 7.56 18.82
CA GLU A 1127 1.56 8.25 18.16
C GLU A 1127 2.92 7.51 18.06
N LEU A 1128 3.06 6.31 18.62
CA LEU A 1128 4.26 5.53 18.71
C LEU A 1128 4.04 4.31 17.82
N VAL A 1129 4.54 4.40 16.60
CA VAL A 1129 5.66 3.59 16.13
C VAL A 1129 5.74 3.84 14.63
N ILE A 1130 6.07 5.04 14.16
CA ILE A 1130 6.64 5.17 12.80
C ILE A 1130 8.18 5.04 12.87
N LYS A 1131 8.75 4.80 14.07
CA LYS A 1131 10.19 5.00 14.28
C LYS A 1131 11.01 3.90 14.98
N THR A 1132 10.44 2.82 15.52
CA THR A 1132 11.27 1.84 16.25
C THR A 1132 10.62 0.45 16.29
N ASN A 1133 11.21 -0.54 15.60
CA ASN A 1133 10.95 -1.98 15.74
C ASN A 1133 9.47 -2.40 15.98
N LYS A 1134 8.63 -2.18 14.97
CA LYS A 1134 7.16 -2.30 15.05
C LYS A 1134 6.68 -3.76 14.98
N ALA A 1135 6.11 -4.21 16.09
CA ALA A 1135 5.61 -5.55 16.39
C ALA A 1135 4.65 -6.14 15.34
N SER A 1136 4.78 -7.43 15.11
CA SER A 1136 3.82 -8.31 14.43
C SER A 1136 2.43 -8.21 15.07
N LEU A 1137 1.36 -8.34 14.27
CA LEU A 1137 0.07 -8.77 14.83
C LEU A 1137 0.36 -10.13 15.51
N ASN A 1138 0.39 -10.21 16.84
CA ASN A 1138 0.57 -11.49 17.55
C ASN A 1138 -0.78 -12.04 18.04
N ARG A 1139 -1.84 -11.82 17.27
CA ARG A 1139 -3.22 -12.17 17.63
C ARG A 1139 -3.95 -12.84 16.46
N PRO A 1140 -4.96 -13.68 16.73
CA PRO A 1140 -5.84 -14.17 15.67
C PRO A 1140 -6.60 -12.99 15.04
N GLU A 1141 -6.74 -12.97 13.72
CA GLU A 1141 -7.50 -11.92 12.99
C GLU A 1141 -8.85 -12.43 12.48
N LEU A 1142 -8.94 -13.74 12.21
CA LEU A 1142 -10.06 -14.43 11.56
C LEU A 1142 -10.41 -15.72 12.30
N GLY A 1143 -11.68 -16.10 12.26
CA GLY A 1143 -12.17 -17.36 12.78
C GLY A 1143 -13.53 -17.75 12.21
N LEU A 1144 -13.94 -18.98 12.52
CA LEU A 1144 -15.25 -19.52 12.17
C LEU A 1144 -16.04 -19.74 13.45
N HIS A 1145 -17.31 -19.35 13.46
CA HIS A 1145 -18.13 -19.38 14.67
C HIS A 1145 -19.50 -20.00 14.44
N THR A 1146 -20.06 -20.54 15.52
CA THR A 1146 -21.46 -20.99 15.57
C THR A 1146 -22.16 -20.50 16.83
N PHE A 1147 -23.47 -20.29 16.76
CA PHE A 1147 -24.33 -19.89 17.85
C PHE A 1147 -25.56 -20.78 17.99
N GLY A 1148 -26.03 -20.91 19.22
CA GLY A 1148 -27.30 -21.53 19.54
C GLY A 1148 -27.27 -23.05 19.52
N LYS A 1149 -28.42 -23.64 19.83
CA LYS A 1149 -28.60 -25.09 19.98
C LYS A 1149 -28.29 -25.90 18.71
N GLY A 1150 -28.43 -25.29 17.53
CA GLY A 1150 -28.07 -25.90 16.24
C GLY A 1150 -26.56 -26.00 15.98
N SER A 1151 -25.69 -25.44 16.83
CA SER A 1151 -24.24 -25.37 16.60
C SER A 1151 -23.60 -26.72 16.27
N THR A 1152 -23.94 -27.81 16.97
CA THR A 1152 -23.33 -29.14 16.71
C THR A 1152 -23.83 -29.82 15.44
N SER A 1153 -24.83 -29.23 14.78
CA SER A 1153 -25.30 -29.66 13.46
C SER A 1153 -24.61 -28.90 12.32
N VAL A 1154 -23.77 -27.90 12.62
CA VAL A 1154 -23.07 -27.10 11.61
C VAL A 1154 -21.74 -27.75 11.24
N TYR A 1155 -21.40 -27.66 9.96
CA TYR A 1155 -20.04 -27.89 9.47
C TYR A 1155 -19.62 -26.77 8.52
N PHE A 1156 -18.31 -26.55 8.44
CA PHE A 1156 -17.69 -25.62 7.51
C PHE A 1156 -16.90 -26.37 6.45
N ASP A 1157 -16.92 -25.85 5.23
CA ASP A 1157 -16.24 -26.42 4.08
C ASP A 1157 -15.61 -25.31 3.23
N ASP A 1158 -14.57 -25.65 2.47
CA ASP A 1158 -13.79 -24.74 1.60
C ASP A 1158 -13.60 -23.32 2.17
N PHE A 1159 -12.78 -23.17 3.22
CA PHE A 1159 -12.44 -21.85 3.72
C PHE A 1159 -11.38 -21.18 2.84
N GLY A 1160 -11.62 -19.91 2.49
CA GLY A 1160 -10.74 -19.14 1.63
C GLY A 1160 -10.35 -17.80 2.25
N LEU A 1161 -9.09 -17.42 2.13
CA LEU A 1161 -8.57 -16.10 2.49
C LEU A 1161 -7.75 -15.54 1.33
N ASN A 1162 -8.05 -14.31 0.90
CA ASN A 1162 -7.30 -13.59 -0.13
C ASN A 1162 -6.90 -12.21 0.38
N ALA A 1163 -5.62 -11.86 0.26
CA ALA A 1163 -5.10 -10.57 0.67
C ALA A 1163 -3.96 -10.12 -0.26
N LEU A 1164 -3.75 -8.80 -0.29
CA LEU A 1164 -2.71 -8.18 -1.11
C LEU A 1164 -1.44 -8.02 -0.27
N PHE A 1165 -0.33 -8.52 -0.79
CA PHE A 1165 0.99 -8.43 -0.17
C PHE A 1165 1.91 -7.54 -1.00
N GLN A 1166 2.97 -7.03 -0.37
CA GLN A 1166 4.08 -6.50 -1.14
C GLN A 1166 4.65 -7.67 -1.94
N ALA A 1167 4.66 -7.55 -3.27
CA ALA A 1167 5.48 -8.42 -4.10
C ALA A 1167 6.89 -8.38 -3.50
N ASP A 1168 7.40 -9.54 -3.07
CA ASP A 1168 8.53 -9.66 -2.15
C ASP A 1168 9.64 -8.64 -2.47
N PRO A 1169 9.74 -7.52 -1.72
CA PRO A 1169 10.67 -6.44 -2.05
C PRO A 1169 12.11 -6.89 -1.88
N LYS A 1170 12.32 -8.03 -1.20
CA LYS A 1170 13.63 -8.67 -1.07
C LYS A 1170 14.05 -9.43 -2.33
N ILE A 1171 13.26 -9.45 -3.41
CA ILE A 1171 13.77 -9.99 -4.66
C ILE A 1171 14.70 -8.98 -5.32
N THR A 1172 14.43 -7.67 -5.17
CA THR A 1172 15.15 -6.64 -5.93
C THR A 1172 16.07 -5.71 -5.17
N THR A 1173 17.32 -5.60 -5.60
CA THR A 1173 18.27 -4.63 -5.03
C THR A 1173 17.91 -3.20 -5.45
N PRO A 1174 18.18 -2.18 -4.62
CA PRO A 1174 17.96 -0.81 -5.04
C PRO A 1174 18.88 -0.42 -6.22
N PRO A 1175 18.53 0.64 -6.97
CA PRO A 1175 19.40 1.17 -8.01
C PRO A 1175 20.74 1.61 -7.46
N ILE A 1176 21.82 1.36 -8.22
CA ILE A 1176 23.15 1.93 -7.96
C ILE A 1176 23.39 3.10 -8.90
N GLN A 1177 23.94 4.19 -8.35
CA GLN A 1177 24.30 5.42 -9.05
C GLN A 1177 25.81 5.52 -9.29
N GLU A 1178 26.18 5.90 -10.52
CA GLU A 1178 27.56 6.23 -10.94
C GLU A 1178 27.66 7.65 -11.51
#